data_AF-A0A267DG64-F1
#
_entry.id   AF-A0A267DG64-F1
#
_cell.length_a   1.000
_cell.length_b   1.000
_cell.length_c   1.000
_cell.angle_alpha   90.00
_cell.angle_beta   90.00
_cell.angle_gamma   90.00
#
_symmetry.space_group_name_H-M   'P 1'
#
loop_
_entity.id
_entity.type
_entity.pdbx_description
1 polymer ?
#
loop_
_entity_poly.entity_id
_entity_poly.type
_entity_poly.pdbx_seq_one_letter_code
_entity_poly.pdbx_strand_id
1 'polypeptide(L)'
;VTTAASVPHCYAALSSLRSLIDLLSTVCIFLMQGADRIQRVDSESDSPSTSQQEFLSAVATGDGKTLRRCVDNGASLCDTFDFYQMRGSPLQLACAFGQLASVKLLLSFRADPDPPSNLGESPLFLAAKNGHLQVVDHLITLQVDVNCPSVAGESPLFAAAQNGHQKVVQSLIRAQADVNLGNCDGESPVHIAVRNGHMTVIDTLIKAQADVSTQANDFCSPLHIASQIGHSQFVESLIRALSNPDLQTQTGNTALHVAIDKGHLMVVRELLKARSDVNLKDNRFGSVPLHVATLYGNLPMVTELVKAHADIDAQRNSGATALYIAAQTGNQRVLEFLIRAQADVNLQRVSGESPLYAASFNGHTRVVSSLLEAKADVSLQEKNDRYSPLYIALQNGHEDVGELLIKAQADVNLQSQFGLSPIYIAALNYSLKAVQSLLGGMADVDLQSLDGDTAIHVASQNGHKEMVDALIRAQANVNLSSHNGETPIHCASHNGHAPVVGSLIKADARLNPQKYSGETPLQAAALNGHSEVVKLLIEAGANVNLQRAGGETALYIAANGGYNQIVDSLIKAHAIVDLQQVTGETPLNIAAHNGHPKVVELLIKAQADVNLQKDDGCPPIFIASQNGYHEVVDLLIKAQADVNLQTNAGEAALHIASYKGHRRVVELLIKAQADVDILTSSGSSAYYFAIFCLHQDIVDLLATAQADIDILLDERFKIIKVPNLVERRFVDEASLNDADGLSNLSNASDFDYGAMSDVEETVLKFVLRSKNSSESEDSEEMDEPSVENAVPPSDAELSLQLHAKLSQSGFLDSRAALQTSVADVLQKILRKRLNNNGIYVVGSYSEGWGNNLKTVDGRTDIESDIDMMRLIAGKLYHPRGVCKCGGAVVQQEFRNGHIVCPGFASNPSEASYGSNLRPAVDHVVASRLCSYPAIAPLLPDRVSKSKIPKPVLRSLQQHIDAFDTSPCHVVHAASPGRGGHELRVSTSFLERLLLRSLNTVQGQMFIALKYLVKKVITHESGYNVKGVKPYHVKTITFRMLEKTSPEEWRPENLVNLTRQSMQMLADSVESSCTPDNIHGQVLSHFFLRMPRYISKALTTKNPQSSRH
;
A
#
# COMPACT_ATOMS: atom_id res chain seq x y z
N VAL A 1 -21.10 5.35 -12.58
CA VAL A 1 -20.74 4.28 -13.54
C VAL A 1 -19.23 4.33 -13.74
N THR A 2 -18.43 3.54 -13.00
CA THR A 2 -16.95 3.42 -13.15
C THR A 2 -16.33 2.33 -12.24
N THR A 3 -16.91 1.13 -12.16
CA THR A 3 -16.48 0.08 -11.19
C THR A 3 -16.37 -1.33 -11.80
N ALA A 4 -15.97 -1.45 -13.08
CA ALA A 4 -15.97 -2.72 -13.82
C ALA A 4 -14.64 -3.08 -14.54
N ALA A 5 -13.49 -2.60 -14.04
CA ALA A 5 -12.18 -2.75 -14.71
C ALA A 5 -11.17 -3.70 -14.03
N SER A 6 -11.50 -4.24 -12.85
CA SER A 6 -10.58 -5.03 -12.01
C SER A 6 -10.48 -6.51 -12.40
N VAL A 7 -11.60 -7.13 -12.80
CA VAL A 7 -11.72 -8.60 -12.96
C VAL A 7 -10.78 -9.19 -14.03
N PRO A 8 -10.64 -8.64 -15.26
CA PRO A 8 -9.82 -9.28 -16.30
C PRO A 8 -8.34 -9.41 -15.94
N HIS A 9 -7.81 -8.45 -15.17
CA HIS A 9 -6.42 -8.44 -14.72
C HIS A 9 -6.09 -9.59 -13.76
N CYS A 10 -7.07 -10.06 -12.98
CA CYS A 10 -6.89 -11.16 -12.04
C CYS A 10 -6.62 -12.50 -12.77
N TYR A 11 -7.40 -12.79 -13.82
CA TYR A 11 -7.26 -14.02 -14.59
C TYR A 11 -5.95 -14.08 -15.40
N ALA A 12 -5.50 -12.96 -16.00
CA ALA A 12 -4.22 -12.89 -16.68
C ALA A 12 -3.03 -13.14 -15.73
N ALA A 13 -3.09 -12.60 -14.50
CA ALA A 13 -2.10 -12.85 -13.46
C ALA A 13 -2.11 -14.30 -12.95
N LEU A 14 -3.29 -14.93 -12.85
CA LEU A 14 -3.42 -16.33 -12.46
C LEU A 14 -2.90 -17.30 -13.52
N SER A 15 -3.20 -17.05 -14.79
CA SER A 15 -2.60 -17.78 -15.92
C SER A 15 -1.07 -17.68 -15.88
N SER A 16 -0.55 -16.46 -15.74
CA SER A 16 0.90 -16.18 -15.60
C SER A 16 1.56 -16.94 -14.44
N LEU A 17 0.91 -16.96 -13.26
CA LEU A 17 1.40 -17.69 -12.08
C LEU A 17 1.39 -19.20 -12.31
N ARG A 18 0.36 -19.75 -12.96
CA ARG A 18 0.28 -21.18 -13.30
C ARG A 18 1.35 -21.58 -14.32
N SER A 19 1.54 -20.80 -15.39
CA SER A 19 2.64 -21.06 -16.35
C SER A 19 4.03 -20.99 -15.72
N LEU A 20 4.27 -20.12 -14.72
CA LEU A 20 5.52 -20.13 -13.95
C LEU A 20 5.66 -21.37 -13.04
N ILE A 21 4.54 -21.87 -12.49
CA ILE A 21 4.49 -23.11 -11.70
C ILE A 21 4.80 -24.34 -12.58
N ASP A 22 4.30 -24.37 -13.81
CA ASP A 22 4.56 -25.45 -14.77
C ASP A 22 6.03 -25.43 -15.21
N LEU A 23 6.52 -24.27 -15.66
CA LEU A 23 7.89 -24.03 -16.11
C LEU A 23 8.94 -24.03 -14.99
N LEU A 24 8.56 -24.28 -13.73
CA LEU A 24 9.46 -24.14 -12.57
C LEU A 24 10.75 -24.95 -12.72
N SER A 25 10.70 -26.16 -13.30
CA SER A 25 11.89 -26.99 -13.55
C SER A 25 12.91 -26.29 -14.46
N THR A 26 12.45 -25.54 -15.47
CA THR A 26 13.29 -24.69 -16.34
C THR A 26 13.75 -23.42 -15.62
N VAL A 27 12.89 -22.80 -14.81
CA VAL A 27 13.24 -21.62 -14.00
C VAL A 27 14.32 -21.95 -12.95
N CYS A 28 14.33 -23.17 -12.43
CA CYS A 28 15.39 -23.66 -11.53
C CYS A 28 16.77 -23.69 -12.22
N ILE A 29 16.86 -23.92 -13.53
CA ILE A 29 18.12 -23.83 -14.28
C ILE A 29 18.61 -22.37 -14.31
N PHE A 30 17.72 -21.39 -14.50
CA PHE A 30 18.06 -19.97 -14.38
C PHE A 30 18.42 -19.55 -12.94
N LEU A 31 17.81 -20.14 -11.91
CA LEU A 31 18.21 -19.93 -10.51
C LEU A 31 19.63 -20.45 -10.25
N MET A 32 20.01 -21.61 -10.82
CA MET A 32 21.37 -22.14 -10.74
C MET A 32 22.39 -21.25 -11.47
N GLN A 33 22.08 -20.79 -12.69
CA GLN A 33 22.92 -19.81 -13.40
C GLN A 33 23.05 -18.47 -12.64
N GLY A 34 22.04 -18.09 -11.86
CA GLY A 34 22.07 -16.93 -10.96
C GLY A 34 22.98 -17.11 -9.74
N ALA A 35 23.12 -18.35 -9.26
CA ALA A 35 24.02 -18.75 -8.18
C ALA A 35 25.49 -18.90 -8.64
N ASP A 36 25.71 -19.32 -9.89
CA ASP A 36 27.03 -19.49 -10.50
C ASP A 36 27.87 -18.20 -10.61
N ARG A 37 27.31 -17.05 -10.26
CA ARG A 37 28.02 -15.76 -10.20
C ARG A 37 29.05 -15.64 -9.06
N ILE A 38 29.13 -16.62 -8.15
CA ILE A 38 30.32 -16.80 -7.29
C ILE A 38 31.42 -17.62 -7.98
N GLN A 39 31.09 -18.59 -8.84
CA GLN A 39 32.07 -19.52 -9.41
C GLN A 39 33.06 -18.85 -10.40
N ARG A 40 32.71 -17.70 -10.99
CA ARG A 40 33.64 -16.85 -11.77
C ARG A 40 34.55 -15.93 -10.94
N VAL A 41 34.81 -16.27 -9.67
CA VAL A 41 35.92 -15.70 -8.87
C VAL A 41 36.78 -16.79 -8.23
N ASP A 42 36.20 -17.93 -7.85
CA ASP A 42 36.90 -18.95 -7.06
C ASP A 42 36.91 -20.38 -7.67
N SER A 43 36.41 -20.60 -8.90
CA SER A 43 36.44 -21.94 -9.52
C SER A 43 36.43 -21.98 -11.05
N GLU A 44 37.47 -21.41 -11.66
CA GLU A 44 37.98 -21.93 -12.95
C GLU A 44 39.52 -21.79 -13.04
N SER A 45 40.20 -21.95 -11.91
CA SER A 45 41.63 -22.22 -11.94
C SER A 45 41.85 -23.71 -12.26
N ASP A 46 42.17 -24.00 -13.52
CA ASP A 46 43.29 -24.90 -13.75
C ASP A 46 44.46 -24.29 -12.98
N SER A 47 44.80 -24.87 -11.83
CA SER A 47 45.95 -24.40 -11.05
C SER A 47 47.16 -24.52 -11.97
N PRO A 48 47.80 -23.41 -12.41
CA PRO A 48 48.75 -23.51 -13.50
C PRO A 48 49.85 -24.49 -13.10
N SER A 49 50.31 -25.31 -14.04
CA SER A 49 51.36 -26.29 -13.77
C SER A 49 52.55 -25.60 -13.10
N THR A 50 53.33 -26.30 -12.27
CA THR A 50 54.33 -25.65 -11.41
C THR A 50 55.31 -24.76 -12.20
N SER A 51 55.58 -25.10 -13.46
CA SER A 51 56.31 -24.30 -14.45
C SER A 51 55.56 -23.06 -14.96
N GLN A 52 54.24 -23.10 -15.16
CA GLN A 52 53.41 -21.94 -15.47
C GLN A 52 53.25 -21.00 -14.26
N GLN A 53 53.08 -21.52 -13.03
CA GLN A 53 53.11 -20.68 -11.82
C GLN A 53 54.47 -20.00 -11.64
N GLU A 54 55.57 -20.73 -11.85
CA GLU A 54 56.92 -20.17 -11.82
C GLU A 54 57.11 -19.10 -12.92
N PHE A 55 56.62 -19.33 -14.13
CA PHE A 55 56.62 -18.37 -15.24
C PHE A 55 55.84 -17.09 -14.91
N LEU A 56 54.59 -17.19 -14.50
CA LEU A 56 53.74 -16.03 -14.18
C LEU A 56 54.27 -15.25 -12.95
N SER A 57 54.83 -15.97 -11.97
CA SER A 57 55.56 -15.36 -10.86
C SER A 57 56.79 -14.59 -11.35
N ALA A 58 57.61 -15.17 -12.24
CA ALA A 58 58.76 -14.49 -12.83
C ALA A 58 58.37 -13.25 -13.67
N VAL A 59 57.28 -13.34 -14.44
CA VAL A 59 56.66 -12.21 -15.15
C VAL A 59 56.32 -11.07 -14.18
N ALA A 60 55.57 -11.36 -13.11
CA ALA A 60 55.06 -10.39 -12.15
C ALA A 60 56.13 -9.85 -11.18
N THR A 61 57.21 -10.59 -10.92
CA THR A 61 58.31 -10.20 -10.02
C THR A 61 59.52 -9.57 -10.71
N GLY A 62 59.63 -9.70 -12.03
CA GLY A 62 60.74 -9.15 -12.81
C GLY A 62 61.97 -10.04 -12.94
N ASP A 63 61.90 -11.32 -12.57
CA ASP A 63 63.02 -12.27 -12.70
C ASP A 63 63.24 -12.67 -14.16
N GLY A 64 63.99 -11.83 -14.89
CA GLY A 64 64.38 -12.06 -16.27
C GLY A 64 65.21 -13.34 -16.52
N LYS A 65 65.79 -13.99 -15.50
CA LYS A 65 66.51 -15.27 -15.67
C LYS A 65 65.53 -16.44 -15.71
N THR A 66 64.66 -16.52 -14.71
CA THR A 66 63.61 -17.55 -14.64
C THR A 66 62.62 -17.36 -15.79
N LEU A 67 62.22 -16.12 -16.08
CA LEU A 67 61.35 -15.78 -17.21
C LEU A 67 61.94 -16.24 -18.54
N ARG A 68 63.22 -15.95 -18.83
CA ARG A 68 63.88 -16.44 -20.05
C ARG A 68 63.87 -17.97 -20.10
N ARG A 69 64.28 -18.65 -19.03
CA ARG A 69 64.28 -20.12 -18.95
C ARG A 69 62.90 -20.73 -19.22
N CYS A 70 61.82 -20.12 -18.73
CA CYS A 70 60.45 -20.58 -18.96
C CYS A 70 60.02 -20.39 -20.43
N VAL A 71 60.35 -19.26 -21.07
CA VAL A 71 60.06 -19.03 -22.50
C VAL A 71 60.90 -19.96 -23.39
N ASP A 72 62.19 -20.12 -23.10
CA ASP A 72 63.08 -21.06 -23.82
C ASP A 72 62.60 -22.52 -23.70
N ASN A 73 61.89 -22.86 -22.61
CA ASN A 73 61.24 -24.15 -22.38
C ASN A 73 59.81 -24.25 -22.99
N GLY A 74 59.37 -23.27 -23.79
CA GLY A 74 58.09 -23.32 -24.52
C GLY A 74 56.87 -22.77 -23.77
N ALA A 75 57.04 -21.93 -22.74
CA ALA A 75 55.91 -21.21 -22.14
C ALA A 75 55.25 -20.25 -23.16
N SER A 76 53.91 -20.32 -23.28
CA SER A 76 53.17 -19.47 -24.22
C SER A 76 53.26 -17.98 -23.88
N LEU A 77 53.36 -17.16 -24.91
CA LEU A 77 53.39 -15.70 -24.83
C LEU A 77 52.04 -15.05 -25.18
N CYS A 78 51.11 -15.82 -25.75
CA CYS A 78 49.80 -15.34 -26.23
C CYS A 78 48.61 -15.84 -25.43
N ASP A 79 48.75 -16.91 -24.64
CA ASP A 79 47.67 -17.42 -23.79
C ASP A 79 47.23 -16.37 -22.75
N THR A 80 45.93 -16.29 -22.45
CA THR A 80 45.44 -15.50 -21.31
C THR A 80 45.53 -16.32 -20.04
N PHE A 81 46.24 -15.84 -19.02
CA PHE A 81 46.37 -16.49 -17.73
C PHE A 81 45.59 -15.74 -16.65
N ASP A 82 44.97 -16.47 -15.73
CA ASP A 82 44.35 -15.95 -14.52
C ASP A 82 45.38 -15.91 -13.37
N PHE A 83 45.79 -14.71 -12.94
CA PHE A 83 46.81 -14.51 -11.91
C PHE A 83 46.45 -13.32 -11.01
N TYR A 84 46.30 -13.56 -9.70
CA TYR A 84 45.79 -12.56 -8.73
C TYR A 84 44.51 -11.82 -9.20
N GLN A 85 43.52 -12.56 -9.69
CA GLN A 85 42.23 -12.03 -10.19
C GLN A 85 42.33 -11.14 -11.46
N MET A 86 43.52 -11.01 -12.06
CA MET A 86 43.71 -10.42 -13.39
C MET A 86 43.77 -11.52 -14.45
N ARG A 87 42.98 -11.40 -15.52
CA ARG A 87 43.06 -12.29 -16.69
C ARG A 87 43.68 -11.56 -17.88
N GLY A 88 44.86 -12.01 -18.31
CA GLY A 88 45.56 -11.38 -19.45
C GLY A 88 46.80 -12.14 -19.90
N SER A 89 47.42 -11.66 -20.97
CA SER A 89 48.68 -12.21 -21.48
C SER A 89 49.85 -11.94 -20.51
N PRO A 90 50.98 -12.66 -20.63
CA PRO A 90 52.20 -12.36 -19.88
C PRO A 90 52.67 -10.91 -20.02
N LEU A 91 52.46 -10.28 -21.19
CA LEU A 91 52.82 -8.88 -21.40
C LEU A 91 51.88 -7.93 -20.65
N GLN A 92 50.56 -8.18 -20.68
CA GLN A 92 49.58 -7.41 -19.93
C GLN A 92 49.85 -7.49 -18.42
N LEU A 93 50.20 -8.69 -17.93
CA LEU A 93 50.56 -8.93 -16.54
C LEU A 93 51.85 -8.18 -16.14
N ALA A 94 52.90 -8.25 -16.98
CA ALA A 94 54.14 -7.48 -16.77
C ALA A 94 53.89 -5.97 -16.74
N CYS A 95 52.97 -5.47 -17.57
CA CYS A 95 52.61 -4.06 -17.63
C CYS A 95 51.79 -3.61 -16.42
N ALA A 96 50.83 -4.41 -15.95
CA ALA A 96 50.04 -4.13 -14.75
C ALA A 96 50.91 -4.07 -13.47
N PHE A 97 51.95 -4.91 -13.37
CA PHE A 97 52.93 -4.88 -12.26
C PHE A 97 54.13 -3.93 -12.49
N GLY A 98 54.21 -3.23 -13.62
CA GLY A 98 55.27 -2.24 -13.89
C GLY A 98 56.65 -2.84 -14.19
N GLN A 99 56.72 -4.14 -14.49
CA GLN A 99 57.97 -4.89 -14.61
C GLN A 99 58.67 -4.65 -15.95
N LEU A 100 59.31 -3.50 -16.11
CA LEU A 100 60.00 -3.08 -17.34
C LEU A 100 61.01 -4.13 -17.87
N ALA A 101 61.65 -4.90 -16.99
CA ALA A 101 62.54 -6.00 -17.38
C ALA A 101 61.78 -7.15 -18.05
N SER A 102 60.64 -7.57 -17.47
CA SER A 102 59.74 -8.57 -18.06
C SER A 102 59.15 -8.08 -19.39
N VAL A 103 58.65 -6.83 -19.43
CA VAL A 103 58.10 -6.21 -20.65
C VAL A 103 59.13 -6.25 -21.79
N LYS A 104 60.35 -5.77 -21.56
CA LYS A 104 61.45 -5.81 -22.55
C LYS A 104 61.80 -7.21 -23.01
N LEU A 105 61.82 -8.17 -22.08
CA LEU A 105 62.18 -9.55 -22.38
C LEU A 105 61.10 -10.25 -23.22
N LEU A 106 59.82 -10.13 -22.84
CA LEU A 106 58.68 -10.69 -23.56
C LEU A 106 58.58 -10.14 -24.98
N LEU A 107 58.70 -8.82 -25.14
CA LEU A 107 58.73 -8.17 -26.46
C LEU A 107 59.94 -8.61 -27.31
N SER A 108 61.11 -8.85 -26.69
CA SER A 108 62.28 -9.40 -27.41
C SER A 108 62.07 -10.83 -27.94
N PHE A 109 61.12 -11.58 -27.36
CA PHE A 109 60.65 -12.88 -27.85
C PHE A 109 59.46 -12.79 -28.82
N ARG A 110 59.13 -11.58 -29.33
CA ARG A 110 57.98 -11.31 -30.20
C ARG A 110 56.61 -11.61 -29.57
N ALA A 111 56.46 -11.37 -28.27
CA ALA A 111 55.13 -11.17 -27.71
C ALA A 111 54.45 -10.00 -28.47
N ASP A 112 53.17 -10.18 -28.80
CA ASP A 112 52.32 -9.15 -29.38
C ASP A 112 52.29 -7.92 -28.46
N PRO A 113 52.55 -6.68 -28.95
CA PRO A 113 52.51 -5.47 -28.14
C PRO A 113 51.08 -4.99 -27.80
N ASP A 114 50.05 -5.40 -28.55
CA ASP A 114 48.64 -5.05 -28.31
C ASP A 114 47.72 -6.30 -28.33
N PRO A 115 48.00 -7.31 -27.47
CA PRO A 115 47.27 -8.58 -27.46
C PRO A 115 45.84 -8.40 -26.97
N PRO A 116 44.86 -9.16 -27.51
CA PRO A 116 43.46 -9.05 -27.12
C PRO A 116 43.25 -9.50 -25.66
N SER A 117 42.59 -8.67 -24.84
CA SER A 117 42.08 -9.04 -23.51
C SER A 117 40.56 -9.07 -23.49
N ASN A 118 40.00 -9.85 -22.55
CA ASN A 118 38.55 -9.99 -22.37
C ASN A 118 37.82 -8.69 -21.93
N LEU A 119 38.58 -7.64 -21.59
CA LEU A 119 38.09 -6.33 -21.19
C LEU A 119 38.53 -5.20 -22.14
N GLY A 120 39.22 -5.52 -23.24
CA GLY A 120 39.80 -4.53 -24.18
C GLY A 120 40.98 -3.72 -23.62
N GLU A 121 41.39 -3.98 -22.38
CA GLU A 121 42.53 -3.32 -21.75
C GLU A 121 43.84 -3.73 -22.46
N SER A 122 44.47 -2.78 -23.17
CA SER A 122 45.79 -2.96 -23.79
C SER A 122 46.91 -2.96 -22.73
N PRO A 123 48.14 -3.42 -23.05
CA PRO A 123 49.27 -3.34 -22.13
C PRO A 123 49.60 -1.89 -21.75
N LEU A 124 49.43 -0.95 -22.68
CA LEU A 124 49.57 0.48 -22.42
C LEU A 124 48.48 0.98 -21.46
N PHE A 125 47.22 0.58 -21.67
CA PHE A 125 46.11 0.89 -20.75
C PHE A 125 46.42 0.41 -19.33
N LEU A 126 46.87 -0.84 -19.17
CA LEU A 126 47.20 -1.41 -17.86
C LEU A 126 48.41 -0.73 -17.19
N ALA A 127 49.45 -0.41 -17.96
CA ALA A 127 50.59 0.36 -17.44
C ALA A 127 50.18 1.79 -17.02
N ALA A 128 49.28 2.41 -17.79
CA ALA A 128 48.81 3.78 -17.54
C ALA A 128 47.86 3.84 -16.32
N LYS A 129 46.92 2.91 -16.22
CA LYS A 129 45.96 2.71 -15.11
C LYS A 129 46.63 2.55 -13.74
N ASN A 130 47.81 1.92 -13.72
CA ASN A 130 48.60 1.68 -12.50
C ASN A 130 49.78 2.65 -12.30
N GLY A 131 49.95 3.63 -13.20
CA GLY A 131 50.92 4.73 -13.02
C GLY A 131 52.38 4.39 -13.39
N HIS A 132 52.62 3.28 -14.09
CA HIS A 132 53.95 2.72 -14.37
C HIS A 132 54.71 3.47 -15.48
N LEU A 133 55.09 4.71 -15.21
CA LEU A 133 55.70 5.64 -16.17
C LEU A 133 56.80 5.02 -17.04
N GLN A 134 57.75 4.26 -16.46
CA GLN A 134 58.86 3.70 -17.24
C GLN A 134 58.42 2.60 -18.24
N VAL A 135 57.29 1.93 -17.98
CA VAL A 135 56.67 0.99 -18.91
C VAL A 135 55.87 1.75 -19.97
N VAL A 136 55.08 2.75 -19.57
CA VAL A 136 54.34 3.64 -20.48
C VAL A 136 55.29 4.29 -21.49
N ASP A 137 56.37 4.94 -21.02
CA ASP A 137 57.39 5.57 -21.85
C ASP A 137 58.02 4.57 -22.84
N HIS A 138 58.22 3.31 -22.43
CA HIS A 138 58.79 2.30 -23.30
C HIS A 138 57.79 1.76 -24.34
N LEU A 139 56.53 1.52 -23.97
CA LEU A 139 55.50 1.11 -24.92
C LEU A 139 55.27 2.20 -25.97
N ILE A 140 55.25 3.48 -25.58
CA ILE A 140 55.20 4.63 -26.50
C ILE A 140 56.36 4.59 -27.53
N THR A 141 57.59 4.21 -27.14
CA THR A 141 58.71 4.08 -28.10
C THR A 141 58.54 2.97 -29.16
N LEU A 142 57.52 2.11 -29.02
CA LEU A 142 57.21 1.01 -29.96
C LEU A 142 56.06 1.34 -30.92
N GLN A 143 55.51 2.56 -30.86
CA GLN A 143 54.41 3.03 -31.72
C GLN A 143 53.10 2.22 -31.59
N VAL A 144 52.83 1.69 -30.39
CA VAL A 144 51.50 1.18 -30.01
C VAL A 144 50.43 2.28 -30.07
N ASP A 145 49.16 1.92 -30.23
CA ASP A 145 48.08 2.91 -30.22
C ASP A 145 47.83 3.49 -28.82
N VAL A 146 48.20 4.76 -28.66
CA VAL A 146 48.06 5.54 -27.42
C VAL A 146 46.60 5.82 -27.03
N ASN A 147 45.66 5.61 -27.94
CA ASN A 147 44.24 5.84 -27.77
C ASN A 147 43.40 4.56 -27.64
N CYS A 148 44.02 3.38 -27.83
CA CYS A 148 43.36 2.07 -27.84
C CYS A 148 42.43 1.87 -26.62
N PRO A 149 41.10 1.83 -26.81
CA PRO A 149 40.15 1.92 -25.71
C PRO A 149 39.78 0.55 -25.11
N SER A 150 39.44 0.54 -23.82
CA SER A 150 38.82 -0.61 -23.15
C SER A 150 37.41 -0.91 -23.70
N VAL A 151 36.81 -2.04 -23.31
CA VAL A 151 35.40 -2.37 -23.61
C VAL A 151 34.42 -1.32 -23.03
N ALA A 152 34.83 -0.53 -22.04
CA ALA A 152 34.06 0.61 -21.53
C ALA A 152 34.34 1.93 -22.31
N GLY A 153 35.09 1.89 -23.41
CA GLY A 153 35.52 3.06 -24.18
C GLY A 153 36.66 3.85 -23.53
N GLU A 154 37.18 3.43 -22.37
CA GLU A 154 38.19 4.20 -21.64
C GLU A 154 39.54 4.15 -22.36
N SER A 155 40.15 5.30 -22.66
CA SER A 155 41.51 5.38 -23.21
C SER A 155 42.59 5.21 -22.12
N PRO A 156 43.86 4.90 -22.47
CA PRO A 156 44.97 4.88 -21.52
C PRO A 156 45.14 6.21 -20.79
N LEU A 157 44.82 7.32 -21.46
CA LEU A 157 44.82 8.66 -20.88
C LEU A 157 43.67 8.86 -19.86
N PHE A 158 42.47 8.36 -20.16
CA PHE A 158 41.34 8.35 -19.23
C PHE A 158 41.69 7.57 -17.94
N ALA A 159 42.24 6.37 -18.07
CA ALA A 159 42.64 5.55 -16.92
C ALA A 159 43.76 6.18 -16.08
N ALA A 160 44.75 6.82 -16.72
CA ALA A 160 45.78 7.59 -16.02
C ALA A 160 45.22 8.82 -15.31
N ALA A 161 44.22 9.49 -15.90
CA ALA A 161 43.55 10.65 -15.31
C ALA A 161 42.67 10.26 -14.12
N GLN A 162 41.90 9.18 -14.24
CA GLN A 162 41.06 8.58 -13.20
C GLN A 162 41.85 8.27 -11.92
N ASN A 163 43.09 7.77 -12.07
CA ASN A 163 43.95 7.36 -10.96
C ASN A 163 44.99 8.44 -10.55
N GLY A 164 44.89 9.66 -11.10
CA GLY A 164 45.70 10.80 -10.67
C GLY A 164 47.16 10.79 -11.13
N HIS A 165 47.50 9.95 -12.10
CA HIS A 165 48.89 9.67 -12.50
C HIS A 165 49.49 10.75 -13.41
N GLN A 166 49.64 11.98 -12.89
CA GLN A 166 50.04 13.17 -13.65
C GLN A 166 51.26 12.97 -14.57
N LYS A 167 52.30 12.21 -14.16
CA LYS A 167 53.48 11.99 -15.01
C LYS A 167 53.18 11.09 -16.22
N VAL A 168 52.31 10.09 -16.05
CA VAL A 168 51.83 9.23 -17.15
C VAL A 168 50.96 10.06 -18.10
N VAL A 169 50.03 10.85 -17.56
CA VAL A 169 49.22 11.81 -18.32
C VAL A 169 50.12 12.74 -19.16
N GLN A 170 51.19 13.29 -18.60
CA GLN A 170 52.16 14.11 -19.34
C GLN A 170 52.94 13.35 -20.42
N SER A 171 53.15 12.05 -20.28
CA SER A 171 53.85 11.24 -21.30
C SER A 171 52.91 10.89 -22.46
N LEU A 172 51.70 10.43 -22.16
CA LEU A 172 50.65 10.14 -23.15
C LEU A 172 50.29 11.39 -23.99
N ILE A 173 50.17 12.57 -23.37
CA ILE A 173 49.94 13.83 -24.09
C ILE A 173 51.10 14.17 -25.04
N ARG A 174 52.37 13.93 -24.65
CA ARG A 174 53.52 14.10 -25.55
C ARG A 174 53.53 13.11 -26.71
N ALA A 175 52.93 11.94 -26.53
CA ALA A 175 52.73 10.92 -27.54
C ALA A 175 51.48 11.14 -28.41
N GLN A 176 50.82 12.32 -28.30
CA GLN A 176 49.60 12.69 -29.04
C GLN A 176 48.37 11.79 -28.74
N ALA A 177 48.24 11.31 -27.50
CA ALA A 177 46.97 10.78 -27.02
C ALA A 177 45.88 11.89 -27.03
N ASP A 178 44.66 11.53 -27.44
CA ASP A 178 43.52 12.45 -27.52
C ASP A 178 43.01 12.79 -26.12
N VAL A 179 43.16 14.05 -25.75
CA VAL A 179 42.77 14.61 -24.45
C VAL A 179 41.26 14.69 -24.23
N ASN A 180 40.46 14.49 -25.29
CA ASN A 180 39.00 14.57 -25.27
C ASN A 180 38.31 13.22 -25.45
N LEU A 181 39.05 12.16 -25.85
CA LEU A 181 38.52 10.82 -26.06
C LEU A 181 37.92 10.24 -24.77
N GLY A 182 36.58 10.26 -24.72
CA GLY A 182 35.79 9.83 -23.57
C GLY A 182 35.35 8.38 -23.63
N ASN A 183 34.82 7.90 -22.50
CA ASN A 183 34.29 6.55 -22.33
C ASN A 183 32.91 6.37 -23.00
N CYS A 184 32.29 5.19 -22.86
CA CYS A 184 30.96 4.90 -23.42
C CYS A 184 29.82 5.75 -22.83
N ASP A 185 30.00 6.32 -21.63
CA ASP A 185 29.07 7.29 -21.02
C ASP A 185 29.30 8.74 -21.51
N GLY A 186 30.30 8.97 -22.36
CA GLY A 186 30.70 10.30 -22.83
C GLY A 186 31.58 11.08 -21.83
N GLU A 187 32.01 10.49 -20.72
CA GLU A 187 32.93 11.15 -19.79
C GLU A 187 34.32 11.27 -20.43
N SER A 188 34.78 12.50 -20.66
CA SER A 188 36.15 12.79 -21.09
C SER A 188 37.17 12.63 -19.95
N PRO A 189 38.49 12.56 -20.22
CA PRO A 189 39.54 12.53 -19.18
C PRO A 189 39.45 13.69 -18.17
N VAL A 190 38.89 14.84 -18.56
CA VAL A 190 38.65 15.98 -17.65
C VAL A 190 37.50 15.68 -16.66
N HIS A 191 36.42 15.06 -17.11
CA HIS A 191 35.29 14.68 -16.25
C HIS A 191 35.76 13.79 -15.09
N ILE A 192 36.48 12.70 -15.40
CA ILE A 192 36.93 11.75 -14.38
C ILE A 192 38.03 12.32 -13.48
N ALA A 193 38.90 13.19 -14.00
CA ALA A 193 39.90 13.91 -13.19
C ALA A 193 39.24 14.86 -12.17
N VAL A 194 38.18 15.57 -12.55
CA VAL A 194 37.38 16.40 -11.64
C VAL A 194 36.60 15.53 -10.65
N ARG A 195 35.97 14.44 -11.13
CA ARG A 195 35.17 13.50 -10.32
C ARG A 195 35.97 12.88 -9.17
N ASN A 196 37.25 12.56 -9.44
CA ASN A 196 38.16 11.94 -8.46
C ASN A 196 39.08 12.95 -7.74
N GLY A 197 38.98 14.25 -8.04
CA GLY A 197 39.65 15.33 -7.29
C GLY A 197 41.10 15.64 -7.68
N HIS A 198 41.56 15.23 -8.85
CA HIS A 198 42.97 15.27 -9.24
C HIS A 198 43.42 16.63 -9.83
N MET A 199 43.51 17.66 -8.98
CA MET A 199 43.89 19.04 -9.38
C MET A 199 45.05 19.10 -10.38
N THR A 200 46.15 18.41 -10.12
CA THR A 200 47.36 18.47 -10.95
C THR A 200 47.19 17.79 -12.31
N VAL A 201 46.25 16.86 -12.44
CA VAL A 201 45.83 16.28 -13.73
C VAL A 201 44.93 17.25 -14.48
N ILE A 202 43.94 17.85 -13.83
CA ILE A 202 43.05 18.87 -14.42
C ILE A 202 43.87 20.02 -15.02
N ASP A 203 44.81 20.56 -14.23
CA ASP A 203 45.78 21.59 -14.64
C ASP A 203 46.70 21.16 -15.79
N THR A 204 46.89 19.86 -16.02
CA THR A 204 47.73 19.31 -17.10
C THR A 204 46.90 19.14 -18.37
N LEU A 205 45.67 18.63 -18.26
CA LEU A 205 44.71 18.49 -19.38
C LEU A 205 44.30 19.85 -19.95
N ILE A 206 44.02 20.84 -19.09
CA ILE A 206 43.73 22.23 -19.51
C ILE A 206 44.90 22.83 -20.30
N LYS A 207 46.15 22.61 -19.86
CA LYS A 207 47.36 23.07 -20.60
C LYS A 207 47.58 22.34 -21.92
N ALA A 208 46.95 21.18 -22.10
CA ALA A 208 46.94 20.40 -23.33
C ALA A 208 45.69 20.68 -24.21
N GLN A 209 44.93 21.74 -23.92
CA GLN A 209 43.74 22.16 -24.67
C GLN A 209 42.59 21.13 -24.67
N ALA A 210 42.44 20.38 -23.56
CA ALA A 210 41.26 19.56 -23.34
C ALA A 210 39.99 20.42 -23.20
N ASP A 211 38.88 19.98 -23.77
CA ASP A 211 37.61 20.69 -23.75
C ASP A 211 36.97 20.61 -22.36
N VAL A 212 36.90 21.76 -21.70
CA VAL A 212 36.27 21.95 -20.38
C VAL A 212 34.77 22.26 -20.45
N SER A 213 34.21 22.36 -21.66
CA SER A 213 32.78 22.54 -21.94
C SER A 213 32.12 21.28 -22.52
N THR A 214 32.88 20.23 -22.86
CA THR A 214 32.34 18.97 -23.35
C THR A 214 31.34 18.35 -22.36
N GLN A 215 30.36 17.62 -22.89
CA GLN A 215 29.23 17.08 -22.13
C GLN A 215 29.12 15.56 -22.31
N ALA A 216 28.92 14.84 -21.21
CA ALA A 216 28.62 13.41 -21.18
C ALA A 216 27.17 13.12 -21.65
N ASN A 217 26.79 11.84 -21.74
CA ASN A 217 25.50 11.40 -22.30
C ASN A 217 24.25 11.93 -21.54
N ASP A 218 24.39 12.32 -20.26
CA ASP A 218 23.34 12.98 -19.45
C ASP A 218 23.38 14.52 -19.55
N PHE A 219 24.19 15.04 -20.47
CA PHE A 219 24.57 16.44 -20.65
C PHE A 219 25.29 17.06 -19.43
N CYS A 220 25.80 16.26 -18.49
CA CYS A 220 26.71 16.74 -17.44
C CYS A 220 28.03 17.19 -18.06
N SER A 221 28.64 18.24 -17.49
CA SER A 221 29.96 18.76 -17.90
C SER A 221 30.93 18.73 -16.72
N PRO A 222 32.26 18.89 -16.91
CA PRO A 222 33.22 18.88 -15.80
C PRO A 222 32.90 19.93 -14.73
N LEU A 223 32.32 21.07 -15.14
CA LEU A 223 31.91 22.15 -14.24
C LEU A 223 30.69 21.80 -13.38
N HIS A 224 29.78 20.97 -13.88
CA HIS A 224 28.68 20.41 -13.08
C HIS A 224 29.22 19.47 -12.00
N ILE A 225 30.18 18.60 -12.34
CA ILE A 225 30.83 17.69 -11.38
C ILE A 225 31.59 18.50 -10.31
N ALA A 226 32.39 19.49 -10.72
CA ALA A 226 33.07 20.39 -9.78
C ALA A 226 32.08 21.09 -8.82
N SER A 227 30.93 21.51 -9.36
CA SER A 227 29.86 22.16 -8.60
C SER A 227 29.08 21.21 -7.69
N GLN A 228 28.99 19.93 -8.02
CA GLN A 228 28.41 18.88 -7.17
C GLN A 228 29.30 18.58 -5.96
N ILE A 229 30.61 18.49 -6.18
CA ILE A 229 31.58 18.16 -5.12
C ILE A 229 31.81 19.37 -4.20
N GLY A 230 31.76 20.60 -4.73
CA GLY A 230 31.87 21.84 -3.94
C GLY A 230 33.28 22.45 -3.90
N HIS A 231 34.23 21.93 -4.68
CA HIS A 231 35.60 22.44 -4.73
C HIS A 231 35.68 23.69 -5.61
N SER A 232 35.59 24.87 -5.00
CA SER A 232 35.65 26.16 -5.69
C SER A 232 36.91 26.35 -6.54
N GLN A 233 38.04 25.73 -6.19
CA GLN A 233 39.26 25.79 -6.99
C GLN A 233 39.16 25.03 -8.34
N PHE A 234 38.40 23.93 -8.42
CA PHE A 234 38.15 23.27 -9.71
C PHE A 234 37.27 24.15 -10.60
N VAL A 235 36.23 24.74 -10.00
CA VAL A 235 35.34 25.72 -10.65
C VAL A 235 36.15 26.91 -11.17
N GLU A 236 37.05 27.46 -10.35
CA GLU A 236 37.96 28.56 -10.69
C GLU A 236 38.91 28.21 -11.85
N SER A 237 39.53 27.01 -11.86
CA SER A 237 40.40 26.56 -12.96
C SER A 237 39.64 26.27 -14.26
N LEU A 238 38.46 25.65 -14.19
CA LEU A 238 37.62 25.35 -15.36
C LEU A 238 37.08 26.65 -16.00
N ILE A 239 36.63 27.61 -15.20
CA ILE A 239 36.18 28.93 -15.68
C ILE A 239 37.35 29.72 -16.32
N ARG A 240 38.56 29.66 -15.74
CA ARG A 240 39.77 30.23 -16.37
C ARG A 240 40.09 29.60 -17.73
N ALA A 241 39.73 28.33 -17.93
CA ALA A 241 39.85 27.62 -19.20
C ALA A 241 38.68 27.88 -20.17
N LEU A 242 37.85 28.90 -19.90
CA LEU A 242 36.68 29.28 -20.72
C LEU A 242 35.56 28.22 -20.76
N SER A 243 35.42 27.41 -19.71
CA SER A 243 34.25 26.54 -19.53
C SER A 243 32.96 27.37 -19.45
N ASN A 244 31.95 27.01 -20.26
CA ASN A 244 30.65 27.68 -20.25
C ASN A 244 29.85 27.31 -18.98
N PRO A 245 29.52 28.26 -18.09
CA PRO A 245 28.80 27.98 -16.86
C PRO A 245 27.30 27.69 -17.04
N ASP A 246 26.75 28.08 -18.19
CA ASP A 246 25.33 28.09 -18.48
C ASP A 246 24.87 26.88 -19.31
N LEU A 247 25.78 25.93 -19.55
CA LEU A 247 25.44 24.60 -20.03
C LEU A 247 24.39 23.96 -19.10
N GLN A 248 23.39 23.32 -19.70
CA GLN A 248 22.35 22.60 -18.98
C GLN A 248 22.54 21.08 -19.16
N THR A 249 22.40 20.36 -18.05
CA THR A 249 22.17 18.91 -18.03
C THR A 249 20.84 18.53 -18.71
N GLN A 250 20.60 17.24 -18.98
CA GLN A 250 19.34 16.72 -19.56
C GLN A 250 18.09 17.19 -18.77
N THR A 251 18.26 17.42 -17.46
CA THR A 251 17.20 17.88 -16.55
C THR A 251 17.04 19.41 -16.48
N GLY A 252 17.78 20.17 -17.30
CA GLY A 252 17.77 21.63 -17.35
C GLY A 252 18.58 22.32 -16.23
N ASN A 253 19.16 21.58 -15.29
CA ASN A 253 20.01 22.16 -14.26
C ASN A 253 21.35 22.61 -14.87
N THR A 254 21.74 23.86 -14.59
CA THR A 254 23.10 24.39 -14.83
C THR A 254 24.03 24.08 -13.65
N ALA A 255 25.33 24.36 -13.79
CA ALA A 255 26.31 24.26 -12.69
C ALA A 255 25.89 25.05 -11.44
N LEU A 256 25.25 26.21 -11.63
CA LEU A 256 24.73 27.05 -10.55
C LEU A 256 23.58 26.38 -9.78
N HIS A 257 22.65 25.70 -10.47
CA HIS A 257 21.60 24.92 -9.82
C HIS A 257 22.18 23.82 -8.92
N VAL A 258 23.17 23.07 -9.45
CA VAL A 258 23.83 21.97 -8.72
C VAL A 258 24.57 22.51 -7.49
N ALA A 259 25.29 23.62 -7.61
CA ALA A 259 25.98 24.25 -6.48
C ALA A 259 25.03 24.67 -5.35
N ILE A 260 23.83 25.15 -5.70
CA ILE A 260 22.79 25.57 -4.74
C ILE A 260 22.14 24.36 -4.07
N ASP A 261 21.74 23.36 -4.85
CA ASP A 261 21.15 22.10 -4.39
C ASP A 261 22.06 21.35 -3.39
N LYS A 262 23.39 21.46 -3.56
CA LYS A 262 24.39 20.90 -2.64
C LYS A 262 24.88 21.86 -1.54
N GLY A 263 24.37 23.09 -1.47
CA GLY A 263 24.69 24.04 -0.40
C GLY A 263 26.07 24.72 -0.49
N HIS A 264 26.77 24.60 -1.62
CA HIS A 264 28.15 25.05 -1.83
C HIS A 264 28.27 26.55 -2.12
N LEU A 265 28.04 27.40 -1.10
CA LEU A 265 28.04 28.86 -1.22
C LEU A 265 29.33 29.45 -1.86
N MET A 266 30.50 28.83 -1.66
CA MET A 266 31.73 29.31 -2.29
C MET A 266 31.75 29.05 -3.80
N VAL A 267 31.25 27.90 -4.26
CA VAL A 267 31.09 27.62 -5.71
C VAL A 267 30.08 28.60 -6.32
N VAL A 268 28.95 28.84 -5.66
CA VAL A 268 27.96 29.83 -6.10
C VAL A 268 28.61 31.20 -6.31
N ARG A 269 29.48 31.66 -5.40
CA ARG A 269 30.21 32.92 -5.56
C ARG A 269 31.17 32.94 -6.76
N GLU A 270 31.88 31.85 -7.05
CA GLU A 270 32.78 31.81 -8.21
C GLU A 270 31.99 31.76 -9.55
N LEU A 271 30.89 31.02 -9.61
CA LEU A 271 29.98 31.01 -10.76
C LEU A 271 29.37 32.40 -11.02
N LEU A 272 28.88 33.07 -9.97
CA LEU A 272 28.32 34.43 -10.11
C LEU A 272 29.36 35.47 -10.54
N LYS A 273 30.64 35.36 -10.10
CA LYS A 273 31.73 36.19 -10.65
C LYS A 273 31.97 35.95 -12.15
N ALA A 274 31.77 34.71 -12.60
CA ALA A 274 31.89 34.31 -14.00
C ALA A 274 30.69 34.73 -14.87
N ARG A 275 29.68 35.40 -14.28
CA ARG A 275 28.46 35.88 -14.94
C ARG A 275 27.54 34.76 -15.46
N SER A 276 27.46 33.64 -14.74
CA SER A 276 26.43 32.63 -15.00
C SER A 276 25.03 33.25 -14.99
N ASP A 277 24.15 32.82 -15.88
CA ASP A 277 22.77 33.26 -15.93
C ASP A 277 21.99 32.69 -14.73
N VAL A 278 21.56 33.61 -13.86
CA VAL A 278 20.78 33.37 -12.65
C VAL A 278 19.30 33.12 -12.91
N ASN A 279 18.84 33.20 -14.17
CA ASN A 279 17.45 33.14 -14.60
C ASN A 279 17.12 31.98 -15.56
N LEU A 280 18.12 31.16 -15.94
CA LEU A 280 17.87 29.90 -16.65
C LEU A 280 17.02 28.95 -15.81
N LYS A 281 16.10 28.22 -16.45
CA LYS A 281 15.10 27.35 -15.80
C LYS A 281 15.43 25.87 -15.95
N ASP A 282 15.22 25.10 -14.88
CA ASP A 282 15.23 23.64 -14.96
C ASP A 282 14.07 23.09 -15.83
N ASN A 283 14.28 21.94 -16.48
CA ASN A 283 13.25 21.29 -17.32
C ASN A 283 12.20 20.58 -16.46
N ARG A 284 12.54 20.22 -15.21
CA ARG A 284 11.69 19.42 -14.32
C ARG A 284 10.51 20.19 -13.77
N PHE A 285 10.67 21.49 -13.49
CA PHE A 285 9.66 22.32 -12.85
C PHE A 285 9.65 23.79 -13.30
N GLY A 286 10.56 24.21 -14.20
CA GLY A 286 10.75 25.62 -14.54
C GLY A 286 11.46 26.42 -13.43
N SER A 287 12.22 25.77 -12.55
CA SER A 287 12.91 26.43 -11.44
C SER A 287 14.08 27.26 -11.94
N VAL A 288 14.09 28.57 -11.73
CA VAL A 288 15.35 29.34 -11.71
C VAL A 288 16.15 29.08 -10.41
N PRO A 289 17.48 29.28 -10.38
CA PRO A 289 18.35 29.13 -9.20
C PRO A 289 17.79 29.71 -7.88
N LEU A 290 17.13 30.87 -7.94
CA LEU A 290 16.53 31.54 -6.79
C LEU A 290 15.47 30.68 -6.07
N HIS A 291 14.70 29.88 -6.80
CA HIS A 291 13.72 28.95 -6.22
C HIS A 291 14.38 27.83 -5.43
N VAL A 292 15.49 27.30 -5.92
CA VAL A 292 16.22 26.20 -5.27
C VAL A 292 16.85 26.70 -3.97
N ALA A 293 17.49 27.87 -4.00
CA ALA A 293 18.05 28.52 -2.81
C ALA A 293 16.98 28.83 -1.75
N THR A 294 15.78 29.23 -2.20
CA THR A 294 14.64 29.56 -1.34
C THR A 294 13.96 28.32 -0.75
N LEU A 295 13.85 27.22 -1.52
CA LEU A 295 13.31 25.94 -1.06
C LEU A 295 14.11 25.38 0.13
N TYR A 296 15.44 25.49 0.08
CA TYR A 296 16.33 25.09 1.17
C TYR A 296 16.53 26.16 2.26
N GLY A 297 15.80 27.29 2.21
CA GLY A 297 15.88 28.37 3.20
C GLY A 297 17.24 29.08 3.28
N ASN A 298 18.10 28.93 2.26
CA ASN A 298 19.50 29.36 2.29
C ASN A 298 19.62 30.86 2.00
N LEU A 299 19.29 31.69 3.00
CA LEU A 299 19.35 33.15 2.90
C LEU A 299 20.69 33.68 2.34
N PRO A 300 21.89 33.16 2.72
CA PRO A 300 23.14 33.55 2.07
C PRO A 300 23.13 33.37 0.54
N MET A 301 22.67 32.22 0.03
CA MET A 301 22.58 32.00 -1.43
C MET A 301 21.55 32.91 -2.09
N VAL A 302 20.35 33.04 -1.51
CA VAL A 302 19.31 33.98 -1.98
C VAL A 302 19.88 35.41 -2.05
N THR A 303 20.69 35.80 -1.06
CA THR A 303 21.31 37.12 -1.00
C THR A 303 22.32 37.35 -2.12
N GLU A 304 23.17 36.37 -2.47
CA GLU A 304 24.11 36.53 -3.59
C GLU A 304 23.40 36.50 -4.95
N LEU A 305 22.35 35.68 -5.10
CA LEU A 305 21.55 35.59 -6.34
C LEU A 305 20.81 36.91 -6.64
N VAL A 306 20.15 37.50 -5.65
CA VAL A 306 19.46 38.80 -5.82
C VAL A 306 20.45 39.94 -6.10
N LYS A 307 21.65 39.93 -5.50
CA LYS A 307 22.73 40.87 -5.88
C LYS A 307 23.23 40.67 -7.31
N ALA A 308 23.15 39.46 -7.84
CA ALA A 308 23.51 39.12 -9.22
C ALA A 308 22.34 39.34 -10.21
N HIS A 309 21.30 40.07 -9.81
CA HIS A 309 20.12 40.40 -10.61
C HIS A 309 19.29 39.17 -11.05
N ALA A 310 19.14 38.19 -10.15
CA ALA A 310 18.12 37.17 -10.29
C ALA A 310 16.72 37.82 -10.28
N ASP A 311 15.87 37.40 -11.22
CA ASP A 311 14.46 37.78 -11.27
C ASP A 311 13.75 37.21 -10.03
N ILE A 312 13.25 38.12 -9.20
CA ILE A 312 12.68 37.87 -7.88
C ILE A 312 11.30 37.20 -8.00
N ASP A 313 10.56 37.60 -9.04
CA ASP A 313 9.17 37.21 -9.30
C ASP A 313 9.06 36.19 -10.45
N ALA A 314 10.19 35.67 -10.93
CA ALA A 314 10.28 34.57 -11.87
C ALA A 314 9.36 33.42 -11.45
N GLN A 315 8.47 32.97 -12.35
CA GLN A 315 7.54 31.88 -12.06
C GLN A 315 8.04 30.51 -12.57
N ARG A 316 7.87 29.48 -11.75
CA ARG A 316 7.95 28.06 -12.12
C ARG A 316 6.79 27.64 -13.05
N ASN A 317 6.84 26.43 -13.59
CA ASN A 317 5.77 25.85 -14.42
C ASN A 317 4.41 25.78 -13.69
N SER A 318 4.40 25.80 -12.35
CA SER A 318 3.20 25.89 -11.50
C SER A 318 2.71 27.32 -11.23
N GLY A 319 3.41 28.34 -11.73
CA GLY A 319 3.21 29.76 -11.37
C GLY A 319 3.81 30.16 -10.02
N ALA A 320 4.50 29.26 -9.32
CA ALA A 320 5.09 29.57 -8.01
C ALA A 320 6.36 30.42 -8.17
N THR A 321 6.42 31.54 -7.45
CA THR A 321 7.59 32.43 -7.32
C THR A 321 8.53 31.99 -6.19
N ALA A 322 9.68 32.65 -6.05
CA ALA A 322 10.54 32.48 -4.88
C ALA A 322 9.79 32.83 -3.58
N LEU A 323 9.03 33.93 -3.56
CA LEU A 323 8.26 34.35 -2.39
C LEU A 323 7.18 33.33 -1.99
N TYR A 324 6.48 32.73 -2.98
CA TYR A 324 5.54 31.64 -2.72
C TYR A 324 6.22 30.46 -2.01
N ILE A 325 7.41 30.05 -2.47
CA ILE A 325 8.15 28.93 -1.86
C ILE A 325 8.61 29.29 -0.45
N ALA A 326 9.10 30.51 -0.22
CA ALA A 326 9.45 30.99 1.12
C ALA A 326 8.25 30.95 2.08
N ALA A 327 7.05 31.31 1.57
CA ALA A 327 5.82 31.28 2.32
C ALA A 327 5.34 29.85 2.65
N GLN A 328 5.34 28.96 1.65
CA GLN A 328 4.98 27.54 1.81
C GLN A 328 5.90 26.80 2.79
N THR A 329 7.20 27.08 2.72
CA THR A 329 8.22 26.41 3.56
C THR A 329 8.37 27.00 4.96
N GLY A 330 7.68 28.10 5.29
CA GLY A 330 7.80 28.77 6.59
C GLY A 330 9.11 29.54 6.78
N ASN A 331 9.87 29.77 5.70
CA ASN A 331 11.21 30.35 5.71
C ASN A 331 11.19 31.89 5.91
N GLN A 332 10.68 32.34 7.05
CA GLN A 332 10.49 33.75 7.44
C GLN A 332 11.66 34.67 7.04
N ARG A 333 12.91 34.29 7.35
CA ARG A 333 14.10 35.12 7.05
C ARG A 333 14.35 35.32 5.55
N VAL A 334 13.99 34.34 4.71
CA VAL A 334 14.09 34.45 3.25
C VAL A 334 12.91 35.27 2.71
N LEU A 335 11.70 35.00 3.20
CA LEU A 335 10.49 35.76 2.87
C LEU A 335 10.66 37.26 3.12
N GLU A 336 11.07 37.65 4.33
CA GLU A 336 11.32 39.06 4.66
C GLU A 336 12.45 39.69 3.82
N PHE A 337 13.42 38.91 3.35
CA PHE A 337 14.48 39.41 2.47
C PHE A 337 13.93 39.69 1.06
N LEU A 338 13.13 38.76 0.51
CA LEU A 338 12.45 38.93 -0.79
C LEU A 338 11.47 40.11 -0.77
N ILE A 339 10.69 40.27 0.30
CA ILE A 339 9.81 41.44 0.50
C ILE A 339 10.61 42.75 0.51
N ARG A 340 11.74 42.81 1.25
CA ARG A 340 12.62 43.99 1.24
C ARG A 340 13.20 44.27 -0.14
N ALA A 341 13.48 43.22 -0.92
CA ALA A 341 13.93 43.30 -2.30
C ALA A 341 12.82 43.61 -3.33
N GLN A 342 11.60 43.92 -2.88
CA GLN A 342 10.43 44.30 -3.71
C GLN A 342 9.80 43.16 -4.53
N ALA A 343 9.82 41.92 -4.02
CA ALA A 343 8.99 40.83 -4.54
C ALA A 343 7.49 41.17 -4.45
N ASP A 344 6.70 40.81 -5.47
CA ASP A 344 5.24 40.96 -5.43
C ASP A 344 4.61 39.93 -4.48
N VAL A 345 4.03 40.45 -3.38
CA VAL A 345 3.37 39.67 -2.33
C VAL A 345 2.07 38.98 -2.77
N ASN A 346 1.52 39.34 -3.93
CA ASN A 346 0.22 38.90 -4.42
C ASN A 346 0.27 37.97 -5.63
N LEU A 347 1.45 37.70 -6.22
CA LEU A 347 1.57 36.83 -7.40
C LEU A 347 1.06 35.40 -7.13
N GLN A 348 -0.10 35.10 -7.72
CA GLN A 348 -0.74 33.81 -7.63
C GLN A 348 -0.09 32.77 -8.55
N ARG A 349 -0.14 31.50 -8.12
CA ARG A 349 0.13 30.33 -8.96
C ARG A 349 -0.87 30.18 -10.11
N VAL A 350 -0.59 29.25 -11.02
CA VAL A 350 -1.53 28.84 -12.08
C VAL A 350 -2.90 28.46 -11.49
N SER A 351 -2.89 27.78 -10.34
CA SER A 351 -4.03 27.41 -9.50
C SER A 351 -4.71 28.55 -8.72
N GLY A 352 -4.16 29.77 -8.70
CA GLY A 352 -4.68 30.88 -7.87
C GLY A 352 -4.14 30.94 -6.44
N GLU A 353 -3.34 29.96 -6.00
CA GLU A 353 -2.73 29.99 -4.66
C GLU A 353 -1.74 31.17 -4.56
N SER A 354 -2.01 32.14 -3.67
CA SER A 354 -1.11 33.26 -3.35
C SER A 354 -0.06 32.88 -2.29
N PRO A 355 1.01 33.67 -2.07
CA PRO A 355 1.95 33.46 -0.98
C PRO A 355 1.25 33.47 0.39
N LEU A 356 0.26 34.34 0.58
CA LEU A 356 -0.54 34.41 1.80
C LEU A 356 -1.40 33.15 1.99
N TYR A 357 -2.04 32.66 0.93
CA TYR A 357 -2.74 31.37 0.95
C TYR A 357 -1.81 30.22 1.35
N ALA A 358 -0.59 30.16 0.80
CA ALA A 358 0.38 29.11 1.11
C ALA A 358 0.87 29.15 2.57
N ALA A 359 1.13 30.36 3.09
CA ALA A 359 1.47 30.55 4.50
C ALA A 359 0.31 30.13 5.43
N SER A 360 -0.92 30.45 5.04
CA SER A 360 -2.14 30.14 5.79
C SER A 360 -2.48 28.65 5.79
N PHE A 361 -2.36 27.97 4.64
CA PHE A 361 -2.54 26.51 4.53
C PHE A 361 -1.61 25.74 5.47
N ASN A 362 -0.37 26.21 5.65
CA ASN A 362 0.65 25.53 6.45
C ASN A 362 0.76 26.06 7.90
N GLY A 363 -0.09 27.01 8.31
CA GLY A 363 -0.12 27.52 9.68
C GLY A 363 1.08 28.37 10.07
N HIS A 364 1.80 28.98 9.11
CA HIS A 364 3.04 29.71 9.37
C HIS A 364 2.78 31.13 9.92
N THR A 365 2.27 31.24 11.14
CA THR A 365 1.79 32.48 11.78
C THR A 365 2.71 33.69 11.60
N ARG A 366 4.04 33.52 11.70
CA ARG A 366 5.00 34.63 11.51
C ARG A 366 5.17 35.06 10.06
N VAL A 367 5.11 34.12 9.12
CA VAL A 367 5.12 34.40 7.68
C VAL A 367 3.85 35.15 7.28
N VAL A 368 2.70 34.73 7.82
CA VAL A 368 1.42 35.45 7.68
C VAL A 368 1.56 36.87 8.22
N SER A 369 2.09 37.09 9.43
CA SER A 369 2.37 38.44 9.94
C SER A 369 3.22 39.28 8.98
N SER A 370 4.35 38.75 8.50
CA SER A 370 5.23 39.49 7.58
C SER A 370 4.59 39.81 6.23
N LEU A 371 3.72 38.94 5.70
CA LEU A 371 2.96 39.20 4.47
C LEU A 371 1.87 40.26 4.68
N LEU A 372 1.18 40.24 5.83
CA LEU A 372 0.17 41.24 6.19
C LEU A 372 0.79 42.62 6.45
N GLU A 373 1.95 42.68 7.11
CA GLU A 373 2.76 43.91 7.24
C GLU A 373 3.18 44.46 5.88
N ALA A 374 3.44 43.58 4.90
CA ALA A 374 3.75 43.92 3.52
C ALA A 374 2.50 44.17 2.64
N LYS A 375 1.28 44.20 3.21
CA LYS A 375 0.00 44.43 2.52
C LYS A 375 -0.36 43.37 1.46
N ALA A 376 -0.06 42.10 1.73
CA ALA A 376 -0.61 41.00 0.95
C ALA A 376 -2.16 41.00 1.00
N ASP A 377 -2.80 40.74 -0.13
CA ASP A 377 -4.25 40.79 -0.29
C ASP A 377 -4.92 39.54 0.32
N VAL A 378 -5.70 39.79 1.37
CA VAL A 378 -6.46 38.81 2.14
C VAL A 378 -7.67 38.23 1.37
N SER A 379 -8.09 38.84 0.26
CA SER A 379 -9.26 38.44 -0.53
C SER A 379 -8.94 37.43 -1.64
N LEU A 380 -7.65 37.21 -1.96
CA LEU A 380 -7.22 36.33 -3.05
C LEU A 380 -7.57 34.86 -2.80
N GLN A 381 -8.69 34.44 -3.36
CA GLN A 381 -9.12 33.04 -3.44
C GLN A 381 -8.29 32.28 -4.48
N GLU A 382 -8.06 30.98 -4.25
CA GLU A 382 -7.60 30.09 -5.33
C GLU A 382 -8.73 29.78 -6.35
N LYS A 383 -8.39 29.26 -7.53
CA LYS A 383 -9.29 29.26 -8.70
C LYS A 383 -10.24 28.06 -8.78
N ASN A 384 -9.93 26.95 -8.11
CA ASN A 384 -10.69 25.71 -8.25
C ASN A 384 -11.88 25.70 -7.29
N ASP A 385 -11.61 25.82 -5.99
CA ASP A 385 -12.62 25.68 -4.95
C ASP A 385 -13.02 27.03 -4.30
N ARG A 386 -12.40 28.13 -4.74
CA ARG A 386 -12.54 29.48 -4.18
C ARG A 386 -12.20 29.58 -2.69
N TYR A 387 -11.23 28.81 -2.20
CA TYR A 387 -10.77 28.93 -0.82
C TYR A 387 -9.97 30.22 -0.61
N SER A 388 -10.38 31.04 0.37
CA SER A 388 -9.64 32.21 0.82
C SER A 388 -8.53 31.84 1.82
N PRO A 389 -7.54 32.71 2.08
CA PRO A 389 -6.52 32.48 3.10
C PRO A 389 -7.12 32.27 4.50
N LEU A 390 -8.25 32.91 4.82
CA LEU A 390 -8.96 32.73 6.09
C LEU A 390 -9.65 31.37 6.15
N TYR A 391 -10.37 31.00 5.09
CA TYR A 391 -11.04 29.69 4.99
C TYR A 391 -10.05 28.54 5.19
N ILE A 392 -8.94 28.54 4.44
CA ILE A 392 -7.98 27.42 4.45
C ILE A 392 -7.21 27.31 5.76
N ALA A 393 -6.93 28.45 6.43
CA ALA A 393 -6.35 28.45 7.76
C ALA A 393 -7.26 27.74 8.76
N LEU A 394 -8.56 28.04 8.75
CA LEU A 394 -9.52 27.43 9.67
C LEU A 394 -9.84 25.98 9.32
N GLN A 395 -9.82 25.62 8.03
CA GLN A 395 -9.96 24.23 7.57
C GLN A 395 -8.83 23.33 8.10
N ASN A 396 -7.60 23.85 8.14
CA ASN A 396 -6.43 23.14 8.68
C ASN A 396 -6.22 23.36 10.21
N GLY A 397 -7.17 24.00 10.89
CA GLY A 397 -7.13 24.20 12.35
C GLY A 397 -6.14 25.25 12.85
N HIS A 398 -5.67 26.15 11.98
CA HIS A 398 -4.71 27.20 12.29
C HIS A 398 -5.38 28.45 12.87
N GLU A 399 -5.97 28.30 14.06
CA GLU A 399 -6.79 29.33 14.74
C GLU A 399 -6.07 30.68 14.87
N ASP A 400 -4.77 30.67 15.19
CA ASP A 400 -3.95 31.88 15.35
C ASP A 400 -3.71 32.63 14.02
N VAL A 401 -3.65 31.90 12.91
CA VAL A 401 -3.59 32.49 11.56
C VAL A 401 -4.95 33.11 11.21
N GLY A 402 -6.05 32.41 11.50
CA GLY A 402 -7.39 32.96 11.34
C GLY A 402 -7.57 34.26 12.13
N GLU A 403 -7.13 34.29 13.39
CA GLU A 403 -7.18 35.49 14.25
C GLU A 403 -6.36 36.67 13.69
N LEU A 404 -5.21 36.42 13.04
CA LEU A 404 -4.44 37.46 12.35
C LEU A 404 -5.16 37.98 11.09
N LEU A 405 -5.74 37.09 10.28
CA LEU A 405 -6.44 37.45 9.05
C LEU A 405 -7.73 38.25 9.33
N ILE A 406 -8.49 37.87 10.36
CA ILE A 406 -9.67 38.62 10.83
C ILE A 406 -9.25 40.04 11.27
N LYS A 407 -8.16 40.18 12.04
CA LYS A 407 -7.61 41.50 12.43
C LYS A 407 -7.20 42.33 11.20
N ALA A 408 -6.64 41.68 10.18
CA ALA A 408 -6.29 42.30 8.90
C ALA A 408 -7.48 42.56 7.96
N GLN A 409 -8.72 42.49 8.44
CA GLN A 409 -9.96 42.77 7.69
C GLN A 409 -10.20 41.79 6.51
N ALA A 410 -9.77 40.53 6.65
CA ALA A 410 -10.23 39.47 5.76
C ALA A 410 -11.75 39.30 5.89
N ASP A 411 -12.45 39.13 4.77
CA ASP A 411 -13.89 38.90 4.75
C ASP A 411 -14.23 37.56 5.41
N VAL A 412 -14.85 37.65 6.58
CA VAL A 412 -15.27 36.52 7.43
C VAL A 412 -16.46 35.74 6.87
N ASN A 413 -17.15 36.30 5.87
CA ASN A 413 -18.31 35.73 5.20
C ASN A 413 -17.99 35.15 3.81
N LEU A 414 -16.74 35.29 3.34
CA LEU A 414 -16.33 34.89 1.99
C LEU A 414 -16.37 33.36 1.82
N GLN A 415 -17.42 32.88 1.17
CA GLN A 415 -17.69 31.45 0.92
C GLN A 415 -16.80 30.85 -0.18
N SER A 416 -16.55 29.53 -0.06
CA SER A 416 -16.00 28.69 -1.12
C SER A 416 -17.01 28.45 -2.26
N GLN A 417 -16.59 27.75 -3.33
CA GLN A 417 -17.49 27.37 -4.43
C GLN A 417 -18.68 26.51 -3.96
N PHE A 418 -18.52 25.81 -2.83
CA PHE A 418 -19.53 24.96 -2.20
C PHE A 418 -20.45 25.71 -1.22
N GLY A 419 -20.38 27.05 -1.17
CA GLY A 419 -21.12 27.87 -0.21
C GLY A 419 -20.62 27.75 1.23
N LEU A 420 -19.50 27.06 1.47
CA LEU A 420 -19.00 26.85 2.83
C LEU A 420 -18.31 28.13 3.30
N SER A 421 -18.83 28.70 4.39
CA SER A 421 -18.29 29.90 5.03
C SER A 421 -17.16 29.54 6.02
N PRO A 422 -16.28 30.50 6.38
CA PRO A 422 -15.28 30.31 7.44
C PRO A 422 -15.89 29.83 8.78
N ILE A 423 -17.09 30.31 9.14
CA ILE A 423 -17.78 29.91 10.38
C ILE A 423 -18.36 28.49 10.30
N TYR A 424 -18.84 28.05 9.13
CA TYR A 424 -19.25 26.66 8.91
C TYR A 424 -18.08 25.70 9.14
N ILE A 425 -16.92 25.99 8.55
CA ILE A 425 -15.72 25.15 8.68
C ILE A 425 -15.17 25.16 10.11
N ALA A 426 -15.19 26.30 10.79
CA ALA A 426 -14.80 26.38 12.20
C ALA A 426 -15.75 25.57 13.12
N ALA A 427 -17.04 25.53 12.82
CA ALA A 427 -18.03 24.71 13.53
C ALA A 427 -17.86 23.20 13.26
N LEU A 428 -17.59 22.80 12.01
CA LEU A 428 -17.25 21.44 11.60
C LEU A 428 -15.99 20.93 12.32
N ASN A 429 -14.93 21.74 12.37
CA ASN A 429 -13.68 21.42 13.05
C ASN A 429 -13.72 21.55 14.59
N TYR A 430 -14.90 21.84 15.17
CA TYR A 430 -15.09 22.09 16.61
C TYR A 430 -14.22 23.22 17.22
N SER A 431 -13.74 24.16 16.40
CA SER A 431 -12.89 25.26 16.83
C SER A 431 -13.69 26.38 17.48
N LEU A 432 -13.97 26.23 18.78
CA LEU A 432 -14.64 27.25 19.59
C LEU A 432 -13.90 28.59 19.58
N LYS A 433 -12.55 28.59 19.50
CA LYS A 433 -11.76 29.82 19.39
C LYS A 433 -11.99 30.50 18.04
N ALA A 434 -11.92 29.77 16.93
CA ALA A 434 -12.12 30.37 15.60
C ALA A 434 -13.55 30.91 15.44
N VAL A 435 -14.58 30.18 15.89
CA VAL A 435 -15.96 30.68 15.86
C VAL A 435 -16.10 31.95 16.72
N GLN A 436 -15.52 32.01 17.92
CA GLN A 436 -15.53 33.23 18.73
C GLN A 436 -14.80 34.41 18.06
N SER A 437 -13.66 34.16 17.39
CA SER A 437 -12.93 35.18 16.63
C SER A 437 -13.73 35.68 15.41
N LEU A 438 -14.40 34.79 14.68
CA LEU A 438 -15.24 35.13 13.53
C LEU A 438 -16.47 35.94 13.95
N LEU A 439 -17.13 35.54 15.04
CA LEU A 439 -18.23 36.30 15.64
C LEU A 439 -17.79 37.70 16.09
N GLY A 440 -16.58 37.81 16.67
CA GLY A 440 -15.96 39.10 16.97
C GLY A 440 -15.64 39.95 15.73
N GLY A 441 -15.46 39.30 14.57
CA GLY A 441 -15.34 39.92 13.25
C GLY A 441 -16.67 40.19 12.55
N MET A 442 -17.82 40.02 13.21
CA MET A 442 -19.18 40.15 12.66
C MET A 442 -19.51 39.15 11.54
N ALA A 443 -19.05 37.91 11.67
CA ALA A 443 -19.46 36.82 10.78
C ALA A 443 -20.97 36.54 10.88
N ASP A 444 -21.61 36.34 9.72
CA ASP A 444 -23.00 35.93 9.62
C ASP A 444 -23.11 34.43 9.96
N VAL A 445 -23.90 34.14 10.99
CA VAL A 445 -24.10 32.81 11.57
C VAL A 445 -25.02 31.91 10.76
N ASP A 446 -25.87 32.50 9.91
CA ASP A 446 -26.93 31.81 9.18
C ASP A 446 -26.58 31.60 7.69
N LEU A 447 -25.33 31.88 7.28
CA LEU A 447 -24.81 31.55 5.95
C LEU A 447 -24.95 30.05 5.64
N GLN A 448 -25.66 29.75 4.56
CA GLN A 448 -25.96 28.40 4.08
C GLN A 448 -24.92 27.89 3.06
N SER A 449 -24.63 26.59 3.11
CA SER A 449 -23.92 25.85 2.06
C SER A 449 -24.75 25.70 0.77
N LEU A 450 -24.17 25.12 -0.30
CA LEU A 450 -24.96 24.69 -1.47
C LEU A 450 -26.03 23.62 -1.14
N ASP A 451 -25.91 22.91 -0.02
CA ASP A 451 -26.91 21.96 0.49
C ASP A 451 -27.91 22.64 1.45
N GLY A 452 -27.73 23.93 1.74
CA GLY A 452 -28.58 24.72 2.63
C GLY A 452 -28.17 24.68 4.11
N ASP A 453 -27.12 23.94 4.47
CA ASP A 453 -26.68 23.76 5.85
C ASP A 453 -25.90 24.96 6.38
N THR A 454 -26.18 25.36 7.62
CA THR A 454 -25.47 26.45 8.33
C THR A 454 -24.51 25.90 9.39
N ALA A 455 -23.70 26.78 10.01
CA ALA A 455 -22.78 26.39 11.08
C ALA A 455 -23.46 25.64 12.24
N ILE A 456 -24.73 25.97 12.54
CA ILE A 456 -25.50 25.28 13.59
C ILE A 456 -26.07 23.93 13.12
N HIS A 457 -26.26 23.68 11.83
CA HIS A 457 -26.61 22.34 11.32
C HIS A 457 -25.45 21.37 11.55
N VAL A 458 -24.25 21.72 11.08
CA VAL A 458 -23.06 20.85 11.17
C VAL A 458 -22.56 20.68 12.62
N ALA A 459 -22.66 21.71 13.47
CA ALA A 459 -22.42 21.56 14.90
C ALA A 459 -23.44 20.61 15.57
N SER A 460 -24.71 20.65 15.12
CA SER A 460 -25.77 19.80 15.68
C SER A 460 -25.66 18.34 15.23
N GLN A 461 -25.28 18.12 13.97
CA GLN A 461 -25.04 16.78 13.39
C GLN A 461 -23.89 16.04 14.09
N ASN A 462 -22.84 16.75 14.50
CA ASN A 462 -21.67 16.18 15.18
C ASN A 462 -21.80 16.16 16.72
N GLY A 463 -22.92 16.63 17.27
CA GLY A 463 -23.15 16.63 18.73
C GLY A 463 -22.34 17.67 19.50
N HIS A 464 -21.80 18.69 18.83
CA HIS A 464 -20.94 19.73 19.39
C HIS A 464 -21.73 20.74 20.25
N LYS A 465 -22.27 20.29 21.39
CA LYS A 465 -23.15 21.09 22.26
C LYS A 465 -22.60 22.47 22.59
N GLU A 466 -21.35 22.58 23.02
CA GLU A 466 -20.74 23.87 23.40
C GLU A 466 -20.59 24.82 22.20
N MET A 467 -20.53 24.29 20.98
CA MET A 467 -20.54 25.06 19.73
C MET A 467 -21.96 25.54 19.40
N VAL A 468 -22.96 24.65 19.54
CA VAL A 468 -24.38 25.01 19.38
C VAL A 468 -24.78 26.09 20.39
N ASP A 469 -24.37 25.97 21.66
CA ASP A 469 -24.55 27.01 22.68
C ASP A 469 -23.84 28.34 22.35
N ALA A 470 -22.75 28.31 21.57
CA ALA A 470 -22.06 29.52 21.11
C ALA A 470 -22.82 30.21 19.97
N LEU A 471 -23.29 29.43 18.99
CA LEU A 471 -24.05 29.92 17.84
C LEU A 471 -25.44 30.44 18.26
N ILE A 472 -26.13 29.76 19.19
CA ILE A 472 -27.39 30.24 19.79
C ILE A 472 -27.19 31.59 20.50
N ARG A 473 -26.12 31.74 21.29
CA ARG A 473 -25.81 33.04 21.92
C ARG A 473 -25.52 34.14 20.91
N ALA A 474 -24.99 33.78 19.74
CA ALA A 474 -24.80 34.68 18.60
C ALA A 474 -26.06 34.90 17.74
N GLN A 475 -27.24 34.47 18.20
CA GLN A 475 -28.54 34.63 17.54
C GLN A 475 -28.71 33.80 16.24
N ALA A 476 -27.98 32.70 16.07
CA ALA A 476 -28.18 31.78 14.94
C ALA A 476 -29.61 31.20 14.93
N ASN A 477 -30.22 31.14 13.76
CA ASN A 477 -31.61 30.72 13.59
C ASN A 477 -31.74 29.19 13.69
N VAL A 478 -32.07 28.70 14.88
CA VAL A 478 -32.31 27.26 15.18
C VAL A 478 -33.45 26.62 14.38
N ASN A 479 -34.23 27.43 13.65
CA ASN A 479 -35.39 27.02 12.85
C ASN A 479 -35.18 27.13 11.34
N LEU A 480 -34.00 27.57 10.90
CA LEU A 480 -33.62 27.59 9.49
C LEU A 480 -33.45 26.15 8.98
N SER A 481 -33.81 25.91 7.72
CA SER A 481 -33.78 24.57 7.11
C SER A 481 -32.82 24.47 5.92
N SER A 482 -32.17 23.32 5.78
CA SER A 482 -31.38 22.95 4.61
C SER A 482 -32.26 22.73 3.36
N HIS A 483 -31.62 22.55 2.19
CA HIS A 483 -32.34 22.36 0.93
C HIS A 483 -33.15 21.06 0.83
N ASN A 484 -33.02 20.13 1.78
CA ASN A 484 -33.87 18.93 1.89
C ASN A 484 -35.05 19.09 2.88
N GLY A 485 -35.09 20.22 3.63
CA GLY A 485 -36.07 20.51 4.67
C GLY A 485 -35.69 20.10 6.10
N GLU A 486 -34.51 19.51 6.32
CA GLU A 486 -33.97 19.26 7.65
C GLU A 486 -33.57 20.56 8.34
N THR A 487 -33.56 20.54 9.67
CA THR A 487 -33.23 21.66 10.55
C THR A 487 -32.22 21.19 11.60
N PRO A 488 -31.54 22.06 12.37
CA PRO A 488 -30.53 21.63 13.34
C PRO A 488 -31.04 20.58 14.34
N ILE A 489 -32.33 20.65 14.71
CA ILE A 489 -32.97 19.66 15.59
C ILE A 489 -33.26 18.32 14.89
N HIS A 490 -33.48 18.28 13.57
CA HIS A 490 -33.43 17.01 12.81
C HIS A 490 -32.02 16.40 12.87
N CYS A 491 -30.98 17.18 12.56
CA CYS A 491 -29.59 16.71 12.52
C CYS A 491 -29.15 16.13 13.88
N ALA A 492 -29.46 16.84 14.97
CA ALA A 492 -29.18 16.36 16.33
C ALA A 492 -30.01 15.14 16.72
N SER A 493 -31.27 15.06 16.27
CA SER A 493 -32.18 13.96 16.63
C SER A 493 -31.86 12.66 15.88
N HIS A 494 -31.49 12.76 14.60
CA HIS A 494 -31.08 11.63 13.77
C HIS A 494 -29.80 10.96 14.30
N ASN A 495 -28.87 11.73 14.87
CA ASN A 495 -27.59 11.24 15.41
C ASN A 495 -27.60 11.02 16.93
N GLY A 496 -28.77 11.17 17.58
CA GLY A 496 -28.95 10.81 19.00
C GLY A 496 -28.37 11.80 20.01
N HIS A 497 -28.07 13.02 19.60
CA HIS A 497 -27.39 14.03 20.40
C HIS A 497 -28.34 14.75 21.38
N ALA A 498 -28.89 14.01 22.33
CA ALA A 498 -29.79 14.50 23.38
C ALA A 498 -29.34 15.82 24.07
N PRO A 499 -28.04 16.06 24.39
CA PRO A 499 -27.61 17.33 24.96
C PRO A 499 -27.72 18.51 24.00
N VAL A 500 -27.58 18.29 22.69
CA VAL A 500 -27.82 19.32 21.65
C VAL A 500 -29.32 19.55 21.49
N VAL A 501 -30.12 18.49 21.36
CA VAL A 501 -31.59 18.58 21.26
C VAL A 501 -32.16 19.38 22.44
N GLY A 502 -31.77 19.05 23.68
CA GLY A 502 -32.17 19.79 24.89
C GLY A 502 -31.58 21.20 25.04
N SER A 503 -30.72 21.64 24.12
CA SER A 503 -30.20 23.02 24.04
C SER A 503 -30.92 23.81 22.93
N LEU A 504 -31.20 23.17 21.78
CA LEU A 504 -32.05 23.72 20.71
C LEU A 504 -33.50 23.95 21.19
N ILE A 505 -34.08 23.02 21.96
CA ILE A 505 -35.43 23.17 22.55
C ILE A 505 -35.50 24.39 23.47
N LYS A 506 -34.42 24.72 24.20
CA LYS A 506 -34.34 25.91 25.07
C LYS A 506 -34.15 27.23 24.31
N ALA A 507 -33.97 27.16 22.99
CA ALA A 507 -33.86 28.29 22.08
C ALA A 507 -35.07 28.36 21.12
N ASP A 508 -36.21 27.79 21.52
CA ASP A 508 -37.47 27.77 20.76
C ASP A 508 -37.37 27.11 19.36
N ALA A 509 -36.58 26.04 19.26
CA ALA A 509 -36.58 25.17 18.09
C ALA A 509 -37.94 24.46 17.93
N ARG A 510 -38.52 24.55 16.73
CA ARG A 510 -39.76 23.86 16.35
C ARG A 510 -39.57 22.36 16.45
N LEU A 511 -40.48 21.70 17.16
CA LEU A 511 -40.44 20.24 17.40
C LEU A 511 -41.01 19.43 16.23
N ASN A 512 -41.90 20.04 15.44
CA ASN A 512 -42.68 19.41 14.37
C ASN A 512 -42.40 19.91 12.94
N PRO A 513 -41.20 20.42 12.54
CA PRO A 513 -40.91 20.63 11.13
C PRO A 513 -40.88 19.28 10.41
N GLN A 514 -41.24 19.26 9.14
CA GLN A 514 -41.16 18.07 8.29
C GLN A 514 -40.22 18.35 7.12
N LYS A 515 -39.22 17.49 6.92
CA LYS A 515 -38.39 17.51 5.70
C LYS A 515 -39.19 16.98 4.50
N TYR A 516 -38.66 17.03 3.28
CA TYR A 516 -39.43 16.67 2.07
C TYR A 516 -39.99 15.23 2.03
N SER A 517 -39.45 14.30 2.83
CA SER A 517 -40.03 12.96 3.02
C SER A 517 -41.21 12.90 4.00
N GLY A 518 -41.65 14.04 4.54
CA GLY A 518 -42.64 14.14 5.63
C GLY A 518 -42.09 13.77 7.01
N GLU A 519 -40.81 13.45 7.13
CA GLU A 519 -40.18 13.01 8.39
C GLU A 519 -39.90 14.19 9.32
N THR A 520 -40.18 13.99 10.61
CA THR A 520 -39.96 14.93 11.72
C THR A 520 -38.73 14.55 12.57
N PRO A 521 -38.23 15.44 13.46
CA PRO A 521 -37.14 15.11 14.38
C PRO A 521 -37.46 13.90 15.28
N LEU A 522 -38.73 13.74 15.69
CA LEU A 522 -39.18 12.62 16.52
C LEU A 522 -39.14 11.29 15.76
N GLN A 523 -39.57 11.27 14.49
CA GLN A 523 -39.47 10.09 13.64
C GLN A 523 -38.01 9.75 13.33
N ALA A 524 -37.13 10.75 13.09
CA ALA A 524 -35.70 10.53 12.88
C ALA A 524 -34.99 9.94 14.11
N ALA A 525 -35.38 10.35 15.32
CA ALA A 525 -34.90 9.76 16.57
C ALA A 525 -35.44 8.34 16.81
N ALA A 526 -36.72 8.10 16.47
CA ALA A 526 -37.34 6.77 16.55
C ALA A 526 -36.69 5.78 15.57
N LEU A 527 -36.37 6.22 14.35
CA LEU A 527 -35.75 5.41 13.29
C LEU A 527 -34.37 4.87 13.68
N ASN A 528 -33.59 5.67 14.40
CA ASN A 528 -32.23 5.33 14.83
C ASN A 528 -32.16 4.79 16.28
N GLY A 529 -33.31 4.52 16.93
CA GLY A 529 -33.37 3.92 18.26
C GLY A 529 -32.95 4.84 19.42
N HIS A 530 -32.98 6.16 19.23
CA HIS A 530 -32.47 7.14 20.20
C HIS A 530 -33.48 7.49 21.30
N SER A 531 -33.68 6.56 22.24
CA SER A 531 -34.73 6.65 23.26
C SER A 531 -34.66 7.89 24.16
N GLU A 532 -33.47 8.44 24.44
CA GLU A 532 -33.35 9.67 25.24
C GLU A 532 -33.76 10.94 24.47
N VAL A 533 -33.47 11.00 23.16
CA VAL A 533 -33.96 12.09 22.30
C VAL A 533 -35.48 12.03 22.18
N VAL A 534 -36.04 10.83 22.00
CA VAL A 534 -37.49 10.62 21.94
C VAL A 534 -38.17 11.18 23.20
N LYS A 535 -37.66 10.89 24.40
CA LYS A 535 -38.21 11.46 25.65
C LYS A 535 -38.15 12.98 25.64
N LEU A 536 -37.00 13.59 25.35
CA LEU A 536 -36.85 15.05 25.36
C LEU A 536 -37.79 15.75 24.38
N LEU A 537 -38.04 15.17 23.21
CA LEU A 537 -39.00 15.69 22.24
C LEU A 537 -40.45 15.54 22.73
N ILE A 538 -40.80 14.38 23.32
CA ILE A 538 -42.12 14.14 23.93
C ILE A 538 -42.38 15.11 25.10
N GLU A 539 -41.42 15.26 26.02
CA GLU A 539 -41.49 16.14 27.19
C GLU A 539 -41.60 17.62 26.80
N ALA A 540 -41.06 18.00 25.64
CA ALA A 540 -41.22 19.34 25.06
C ALA A 540 -42.55 19.54 24.30
N GLY A 541 -43.30 18.49 24.00
CA GLY A 541 -44.59 18.56 23.29
C GLY A 541 -44.53 18.29 21.77
N ALA A 542 -43.59 17.47 21.29
CA ALA A 542 -43.60 16.99 19.90
C ALA A 542 -44.86 16.14 19.61
N ASN A 543 -45.43 16.27 18.41
CA ASN A 543 -46.64 15.55 18.03
C ASN A 543 -46.29 14.11 17.61
N VAL A 544 -46.53 13.16 18.52
CA VAL A 544 -46.27 11.72 18.35
C VAL A 544 -47.06 11.05 17.21
N ASN A 545 -48.13 11.70 16.73
CA ASN A 545 -49.07 11.15 15.75
C ASN A 545 -48.86 11.68 14.32
N LEU A 546 -47.81 12.46 14.05
CA LEU A 546 -47.50 12.89 12.68
C LEU A 546 -47.05 11.68 11.83
N GLN A 547 -47.56 11.64 10.61
CA GLN A 547 -47.22 10.65 9.60
C GLN A 547 -46.26 11.28 8.57
N ARG A 548 -45.25 10.51 8.12
CA ARG A 548 -44.40 10.91 6.98
C ARG A 548 -45.05 10.50 5.65
N ALA A 549 -44.37 10.72 4.52
CA ALA A 549 -44.95 10.51 3.19
C ALA A 549 -45.47 9.08 2.90
N GLY A 550 -44.93 8.05 3.55
CA GLY A 550 -45.43 6.67 3.47
C GLY A 550 -46.54 6.33 4.48
N GLY A 551 -47.00 7.30 5.29
CA GLY A 551 -47.99 7.10 6.34
C GLY A 551 -47.41 6.66 7.70
N GLU A 552 -46.09 6.45 7.82
CA GLU A 552 -45.54 5.90 9.07
C GLU A 552 -45.45 6.94 10.19
N THR A 553 -45.95 6.58 11.38
CA THR A 553 -45.78 7.35 12.62
C THR A 553 -44.45 7.03 13.31
N ALA A 554 -44.08 7.83 14.32
CA ALA A 554 -42.98 7.48 15.21
C ALA A 554 -43.19 6.12 15.91
N LEU A 555 -44.44 5.74 16.20
CA LEU A 555 -44.78 4.46 16.83
C LEU A 555 -44.59 3.28 15.86
N TYR A 556 -45.02 3.43 14.60
CA TYR A 556 -44.78 2.44 13.55
C TYR A 556 -43.28 2.19 13.32
N ILE A 557 -42.51 3.28 13.20
CA ILE A 557 -41.06 3.23 12.98
C ILE A 557 -40.36 2.55 14.18
N ALA A 558 -40.75 2.89 15.40
CA ALA A 558 -40.21 2.27 16.61
C ALA A 558 -40.59 0.79 16.75
N ALA A 559 -41.79 0.42 16.29
CA ALA A 559 -42.26 -0.97 16.28
C ALA A 559 -41.48 -1.82 15.26
N ASN A 560 -41.25 -1.30 14.05
CA ASN A 560 -40.40 -1.91 13.03
C ASN A 560 -38.97 -2.16 13.54
N GLY A 561 -38.37 -1.18 14.21
CA GLY A 561 -37.02 -1.28 14.80
C GLY A 561 -36.92 -2.13 16.08
N GLY A 562 -38.03 -2.63 16.63
CA GLY A 562 -38.04 -3.40 17.88
C GLY A 562 -37.73 -2.57 19.14
N TYR A 563 -37.85 -1.24 19.06
CA TYR A 563 -37.34 -0.31 20.07
C TYR A 563 -38.29 -0.17 21.27
N ASN A 564 -38.37 -1.21 22.09
CA ASN A 564 -39.26 -1.34 23.25
C ASN A 564 -39.38 -0.08 24.15
N GLN A 565 -38.27 0.62 24.42
CA GLN A 565 -38.28 1.84 25.24
C GLN A 565 -38.95 3.03 24.55
N ILE A 566 -38.82 3.13 23.23
CA ILE A 566 -39.43 4.19 22.42
C ILE A 566 -40.92 3.91 22.25
N VAL A 567 -41.29 2.66 21.99
CA VAL A 567 -42.69 2.19 21.96
C VAL A 567 -43.39 2.49 23.29
N ASP A 568 -42.79 2.10 24.43
CA ASP A 568 -43.30 2.40 25.78
C ASP A 568 -43.43 3.92 26.05
N SER A 569 -42.47 4.73 25.58
CA SER A 569 -42.51 6.20 25.74
C SER A 569 -43.61 6.84 24.89
N LEU A 570 -43.78 6.40 23.64
CA LEU A 570 -44.80 6.92 22.72
C LEU A 570 -46.22 6.53 23.16
N ILE A 571 -46.42 5.29 23.64
CA ILE A 571 -47.69 4.85 24.24
C ILE A 571 -48.07 5.72 25.45
N LYS A 572 -47.10 6.01 26.33
CA LYS A 572 -47.31 6.92 27.48
C LYS A 572 -47.58 8.36 27.09
N ALA A 573 -47.15 8.78 25.90
CA ALA A 573 -47.43 10.06 25.29
C ALA A 573 -48.74 10.10 24.47
N HIS A 574 -49.60 9.08 24.61
CA HIS A 574 -50.87 8.94 23.88
C HIS A 574 -50.73 8.92 22.35
N ALA A 575 -49.71 8.21 21.85
CA ALA A 575 -49.65 7.83 20.44
C ALA A 575 -50.85 6.91 20.07
N ILE A 576 -51.44 7.14 18.90
CA ILE A 576 -52.55 6.35 18.36
C ILE A 576 -51.98 5.00 17.93
N VAL A 577 -52.40 3.95 18.64
CA VAL A 577 -51.79 2.62 18.57
C VAL A 577 -52.02 1.94 17.22
N ASP A 578 -53.22 2.13 16.66
CA ASP A 578 -53.70 1.46 15.44
C ASP A 578 -53.62 2.36 14.19
N LEU A 579 -52.86 3.45 14.21
CA LEU A 579 -52.77 4.34 13.05
C LEU A 579 -52.02 3.66 11.90
N GLN A 580 -52.74 3.40 10.81
CA GLN A 580 -52.25 2.67 9.64
C GLN A 580 -51.36 3.54 8.73
N GLN A 581 -50.31 2.95 8.16
CA GLN A 581 -49.55 3.53 7.05
C GLN A 581 -50.28 3.35 5.69
N VAL A 582 -49.74 3.91 4.60
CA VAL A 582 -50.39 3.98 3.27
C VAL A 582 -50.90 2.64 2.71
N THR A 583 -50.33 1.50 3.11
CA THR A 583 -50.79 0.14 2.71
C THR A 583 -51.59 -0.60 3.80
N GLY A 584 -52.17 0.13 4.75
CA GLY A 584 -53.02 -0.42 5.81
C GLY A 584 -52.30 -1.06 7.02
N GLU A 585 -50.96 -1.04 7.09
CA GLU A 585 -50.26 -1.66 8.23
C GLU A 585 -50.24 -0.78 9.48
N THR A 586 -50.65 -1.36 10.60
CA THR A 586 -50.48 -0.77 11.94
C THR A 586 -49.06 -1.03 12.48
N PRO A 587 -48.65 -0.32 13.55
CA PRO A 587 -47.50 -0.70 14.39
C PRO A 587 -47.51 -2.18 14.84
N LEU A 588 -48.68 -2.81 15.00
CA LEU A 588 -48.78 -4.21 15.40
C LEU A 588 -48.50 -5.17 14.22
N ASN A 589 -48.95 -4.85 13.01
CA ASN A 589 -48.64 -5.65 11.81
C ASN A 589 -47.11 -5.67 11.57
N ILE A 590 -46.43 -4.53 11.65
CA ILE A 590 -44.98 -4.45 11.41
C ILE A 590 -44.13 -5.03 12.56
N ALA A 591 -44.61 -4.96 13.81
CA ALA A 591 -44.00 -5.67 14.94
C ALA A 591 -44.13 -7.20 14.80
N ALA A 592 -45.25 -7.67 14.25
CA ALA A 592 -45.48 -9.07 13.94
C ALA A 592 -44.64 -9.54 12.73
N HIS A 593 -44.47 -8.70 11.71
CA HIS A 593 -43.63 -8.97 10.53
C HIS A 593 -42.15 -9.15 10.87
N ASN A 594 -41.63 -8.36 11.82
CA ASN A 594 -40.22 -8.44 12.22
C ASN A 594 -39.98 -9.36 13.43
N GLY A 595 -41.02 -9.96 14.00
CA GLY A 595 -40.89 -10.91 15.12
C GLY A 595 -40.46 -10.28 16.44
N HIS A 596 -41.02 -9.13 16.82
CA HIS A 596 -40.67 -8.40 18.05
C HIS A 596 -41.68 -8.64 19.20
N PRO A 597 -41.61 -9.77 19.94
CA PRO A 597 -42.64 -10.13 20.93
C PRO A 597 -42.80 -9.09 22.04
N LYS A 598 -41.73 -8.38 22.44
CA LYS A 598 -41.83 -7.37 23.49
C LYS A 598 -42.49 -6.06 23.03
N VAL A 599 -42.39 -5.71 21.74
CA VAL A 599 -43.18 -4.62 21.14
C VAL A 599 -44.65 -5.03 21.06
N VAL A 600 -44.93 -6.25 20.57
CA VAL A 600 -46.28 -6.83 20.51
C VAL A 600 -46.95 -6.83 21.89
N GLU A 601 -46.24 -7.25 22.94
CA GLU A 601 -46.74 -7.22 24.33
C GLU A 601 -47.09 -5.79 24.81
N LEU A 602 -46.34 -4.77 24.38
CA LEU A 602 -46.60 -3.37 24.73
C LEU A 602 -47.81 -2.81 23.97
N LEU A 603 -47.92 -3.09 22.67
CA LEU A 603 -49.04 -2.66 21.82
C LEU A 603 -50.37 -3.29 22.27
N ILE A 604 -50.38 -4.60 22.55
CA ILE A 604 -51.54 -5.31 23.12
C ILE A 604 -51.97 -4.67 24.45
N LYS A 605 -51.01 -4.34 25.33
CA LYS A 605 -51.31 -3.65 26.60
C LYS A 605 -51.85 -2.23 26.40
N ALA A 606 -51.51 -1.57 25.29
CA ALA A 606 -52.06 -0.29 24.89
C ALA A 606 -53.43 -0.39 24.19
N GLN A 607 -54.03 -1.59 24.12
CA GLN A 607 -55.31 -1.89 23.46
C GLN A 607 -55.27 -1.78 21.92
N ALA A 608 -54.14 -2.15 21.30
CA ALA A 608 -54.07 -2.38 19.86
C ALA A 608 -55.11 -3.42 19.40
N ASP A 609 -55.73 -3.20 18.25
CA ASP A 609 -56.61 -4.19 17.63
C ASP A 609 -55.78 -5.33 17.01
N VAL A 610 -55.80 -6.47 17.69
CA VAL A 610 -55.07 -7.69 17.30
C VAL A 610 -55.59 -8.35 16.01
N ASN A 611 -56.75 -7.92 15.52
CA ASN A 611 -57.40 -8.42 14.31
C ASN A 611 -57.35 -7.43 13.14
N LEU A 612 -56.89 -6.19 13.33
CA LEU A 612 -56.93 -5.15 12.30
C LEU A 612 -56.08 -5.52 11.07
N GLN A 613 -56.76 -5.70 9.95
CA GLN A 613 -56.19 -6.13 8.67
C GLN A 613 -55.58 -4.95 7.90
N LYS A 614 -54.48 -5.22 7.20
CA LYS A 614 -53.94 -4.32 6.17
C LYS A 614 -54.68 -4.51 4.83
N ASP A 615 -54.35 -3.73 3.80
CA ASP A 615 -55.16 -3.63 2.56
C ASP A 615 -55.37 -4.96 1.80
N ASP A 616 -54.45 -5.93 1.94
CA ASP A 616 -54.55 -7.28 1.37
C ASP A 616 -55.30 -8.29 2.26
N GLY A 617 -55.84 -7.82 3.38
CA GLY A 617 -56.58 -8.61 4.35
C GLY A 617 -55.72 -9.32 5.40
N CYS A 618 -54.39 -9.15 5.45
CA CYS A 618 -53.59 -9.87 6.45
C CYS A 618 -53.74 -9.29 7.87
N PRO A 619 -54.29 -10.04 8.85
CA PRO A 619 -54.21 -9.66 10.26
C PRO A 619 -52.80 -9.93 10.84
N PRO A 620 -52.43 -9.32 11.98
CA PRO A 620 -51.13 -9.52 12.64
C PRO A 620 -50.78 -11.00 12.87
N ILE A 621 -51.77 -11.84 13.20
CA ILE A 621 -51.54 -13.28 13.46
C ILE A 621 -51.19 -14.06 12.19
N PHE A 622 -51.72 -13.69 11.02
CA PHE A 622 -51.32 -14.25 9.73
C PHE A 622 -49.87 -13.90 9.41
N ILE A 623 -49.49 -12.63 9.60
CA ILE A 623 -48.14 -12.10 9.32
C ILE A 623 -47.09 -12.76 10.22
N ALA A 624 -47.38 -12.91 11.52
CA ALA A 624 -46.51 -13.63 12.46
C ALA A 624 -46.40 -15.13 12.10
N SER A 625 -47.51 -15.74 11.64
CA SER A 625 -47.56 -17.15 11.26
C SER A 625 -46.80 -17.44 9.96
N GLN A 626 -46.86 -16.54 8.98
CA GLN A 626 -46.12 -16.62 7.71
C GLN A 626 -44.60 -16.65 7.93
N ASN A 627 -44.10 -15.91 8.93
CA ASN A 627 -42.68 -15.80 9.25
C ASN A 627 -42.21 -16.76 10.38
N GLY A 628 -43.12 -17.54 10.98
CA GLY A 628 -42.78 -18.57 11.97
C GLY A 628 -42.54 -18.05 13.40
N TYR A 629 -42.91 -16.81 13.69
CA TYR A 629 -42.69 -16.16 14.99
C TYR A 629 -43.68 -16.64 16.07
N HIS A 630 -43.52 -17.90 16.47
CA HIS A 630 -44.39 -18.59 17.42
C HIS A 630 -44.55 -17.90 18.78
N GLU A 631 -43.56 -17.13 19.27
CA GLU A 631 -43.73 -16.29 20.47
C GLU A 631 -44.70 -15.12 20.25
N VAL A 632 -44.71 -14.50 19.06
CA VAL A 632 -45.67 -13.47 18.68
C VAL A 632 -47.06 -14.08 18.50
N VAL A 633 -47.16 -15.24 17.84
CA VAL A 633 -48.43 -15.96 17.66
C VAL A 633 -49.04 -16.35 19.02
N ASP A 634 -48.24 -16.86 19.97
CA ASP A 634 -48.66 -17.16 21.33
C ASP A 634 -49.14 -15.91 22.11
N LEU A 635 -48.51 -14.75 21.92
CA LEU A 635 -48.97 -13.48 22.50
C LEU A 635 -50.30 -13.00 21.89
N LEU A 636 -50.47 -13.11 20.57
CA LEU A 636 -51.71 -12.72 19.87
C LEU A 636 -52.88 -13.63 20.26
N ILE A 637 -52.67 -14.95 20.31
CA ILE A 637 -53.67 -15.92 20.81
C ILE A 637 -54.09 -15.57 22.24
N LYS A 638 -53.14 -15.24 23.13
CA LYS A 638 -53.43 -14.81 24.51
C LYS A 638 -54.19 -13.48 24.60
N ALA A 639 -54.13 -12.67 23.56
CA ALA A 639 -54.88 -11.43 23.41
C ALA A 639 -56.21 -11.59 22.65
N GLN A 640 -56.66 -12.83 22.42
CA GLN A 640 -57.91 -13.16 21.73
C GLN A 640 -57.96 -12.72 20.26
N ALA A 641 -56.82 -12.74 19.55
CA ALA A 641 -56.83 -12.67 18.09
C ALA A 641 -57.59 -13.86 17.49
N ASP A 642 -58.36 -13.59 16.44
CA ASP A 642 -59.09 -14.60 15.69
C ASP A 642 -58.10 -15.41 14.83
N VAL A 643 -57.90 -16.65 15.23
CA VAL A 643 -57.02 -17.63 14.56
C VAL A 643 -57.53 -18.06 13.18
N ASN A 644 -58.81 -17.84 12.89
CA ASN A 644 -59.49 -18.23 11.66
C ASN A 644 -59.68 -17.05 10.69
N LEU A 645 -59.36 -15.82 11.10
CA LEU A 645 -59.52 -14.61 10.28
C LEU A 645 -58.69 -14.72 8.98
N GLN A 646 -59.37 -14.54 7.86
CA GLN A 646 -58.86 -14.82 6.50
C GLN A 646 -58.37 -13.56 5.78
N THR A 647 -57.35 -13.69 4.94
CA THR A 647 -56.96 -12.65 3.97
C THR A 647 -58.02 -12.43 2.88
N ASN A 648 -57.82 -11.42 2.02
CA ASN A 648 -58.66 -11.21 0.83
C ASN A 648 -58.64 -12.39 -0.17
N ALA A 649 -57.74 -13.37 0.01
CA ALA A 649 -57.67 -14.62 -0.75
C ALA A 649 -58.22 -15.85 0.02
N GLY A 650 -58.86 -15.63 1.18
CA GLY A 650 -59.38 -16.69 2.06
C GLY A 650 -58.31 -17.38 2.93
N GLU A 651 -57.07 -16.88 2.98
CA GLU A 651 -56.00 -17.56 3.71
C GLU A 651 -56.07 -17.25 5.20
N ALA A 652 -56.48 -18.22 6.03
CA ALA A 652 -56.33 -18.15 7.48
C ALA A 652 -54.87 -18.42 7.93
N ALA A 653 -54.51 -18.02 9.15
CA ALA A 653 -53.15 -18.20 9.70
C ALA A 653 -52.62 -19.65 9.65
N LEU A 654 -53.51 -20.64 9.78
CA LEU A 654 -53.16 -22.07 9.71
C LEU A 654 -52.70 -22.52 8.30
N HIS A 655 -53.25 -21.93 7.23
CA HIS A 655 -52.85 -22.24 5.86
C HIS A 655 -51.39 -21.84 5.62
N ILE A 656 -51.05 -20.59 5.90
CA ILE A 656 -49.71 -20.07 5.62
C ILE A 656 -48.64 -20.68 6.54
N ALA A 657 -48.99 -21.01 7.79
CA ALA A 657 -48.12 -21.76 8.69
C ALA A 657 -47.82 -23.18 8.17
N SER A 658 -48.83 -23.88 7.65
CA SER A 658 -48.69 -25.23 7.08
C SER A 658 -47.91 -25.22 5.76
N TYR A 659 -48.20 -24.27 4.85
CA TYR A 659 -47.46 -24.08 3.60
C TYR A 659 -45.96 -23.79 3.84
N LYS A 660 -45.65 -22.90 4.79
CA LYS A 660 -44.27 -22.50 5.09
C LYS A 660 -43.48 -23.47 5.99
N GLY A 661 -44.11 -24.54 6.50
CA GLY A 661 -43.43 -25.54 7.33
C GLY A 661 -43.28 -25.17 8.81
N HIS A 662 -44.05 -24.21 9.30
CA HIS A 662 -43.91 -23.65 10.66
C HIS A 662 -44.59 -24.52 11.73
N ARG A 663 -44.10 -25.75 11.90
CA ARG A 663 -44.63 -26.79 12.80
C ARG A 663 -45.03 -26.27 14.20
N ARG A 664 -44.22 -25.40 14.80
CA ARG A 664 -44.46 -24.83 16.14
C ARG A 664 -45.57 -23.77 16.18
N VAL A 665 -45.84 -23.08 15.06
CA VAL A 665 -47.00 -22.19 14.90
C VAL A 665 -48.26 -23.01 14.72
N VAL A 666 -48.24 -24.04 13.86
CA VAL A 666 -49.36 -24.98 13.68
C VAL A 666 -49.78 -25.62 15.01
N GLU A 667 -48.82 -26.07 15.82
CA GLU A 667 -49.10 -26.56 17.20
C GLU A 667 -49.84 -25.55 18.08
N LEU A 668 -49.61 -24.24 17.93
CA LEU A 668 -50.24 -23.20 18.75
C LEU A 668 -51.64 -22.88 18.25
N LEU A 669 -51.82 -22.77 16.93
CA LEU A 669 -53.12 -22.52 16.30
C LEU A 669 -54.11 -23.66 16.58
N ILE A 670 -53.69 -24.93 16.44
CA ILE A 670 -54.52 -26.09 16.81
C ILE A 670 -54.91 -26.05 18.30
N LYS A 671 -53.96 -25.70 19.19
CA LYS A 671 -54.24 -25.56 20.65
C LYS A 671 -55.17 -24.39 20.97
N ALA A 672 -55.26 -23.41 20.08
CA ALA A 672 -56.17 -22.26 20.16
C ALA A 672 -57.52 -22.51 19.46
N GLN A 673 -57.82 -23.75 19.07
CA GLN A 673 -59.06 -24.13 18.37
C GLN A 673 -59.21 -23.44 17.01
N ALA A 674 -58.09 -23.23 16.29
CA ALA A 674 -58.15 -22.92 14.87
C ALA A 674 -58.90 -24.03 14.12
N ASP A 675 -59.76 -23.62 13.20
CA ASP A 675 -60.45 -24.51 12.28
C ASP A 675 -59.40 -25.15 11.35
N VAL A 676 -59.37 -26.48 11.31
CA VAL A 676 -58.42 -27.26 10.51
C VAL A 676 -58.90 -27.47 9.07
N ASP A 677 -60.19 -27.29 8.84
CA ASP A 677 -60.91 -27.58 7.59
C ASP A 677 -61.37 -26.32 6.84
N ILE A 678 -61.18 -25.14 7.46
CA ILE A 678 -61.33 -23.83 6.83
C ILE A 678 -60.62 -23.77 5.47
N LEU A 679 -61.27 -23.16 4.48
CA LEU A 679 -60.83 -23.15 3.08
C LEU A 679 -60.45 -21.76 2.60
N THR A 680 -59.36 -21.71 1.82
CA THR A 680 -59.03 -20.57 0.95
C THR A 680 -60.10 -20.32 -0.12
N SER A 681 -60.08 -19.15 -0.77
CA SER A 681 -60.96 -18.85 -1.91
C SER A 681 -60.69 -19.74 -3.14
N SER A 682 -59.59 -20.50 -3.17
CA SER A 682 -59.30 -21.54 -4.17
C SER A 682 -59.80 -22.94 -3.76
N GLY A 683 -60.47 -23.09 -2.61
CA GLY A 683 -60.93 -24.39 -2.10
C GLY A 683 -59.82 -25.27 -1.54
N SER A 684 -58.65 -24.70 -1.22
CA SER A 684 -57.49 -25.41 -0.66
C SER A 684 -57.49 -25.29 0.87
N SER A 685 -57.26 -26.41 1.58
CA SER A 685 -57.18 -26.46 3.06
C SER A 685 -55.74 -26.40 3.57
N ALA A 686 -55.56 -26.23 4.89
CA ALA A 686 -54.25 -26.30 5.53
C ALA A 686 -53.56 -27.68 5.33
N TYR A 687 -54.35 -28.76 5.29
CA TYR A 687 -53.87 -30.12 5.06
C TYR A 687 -53.34 -30.32 3.63
N TYR A 688 -54.02 -29.73 2.63
CA TYR A 688 -53.55 -29.70 1.25
C TYR A 688 -52.15 -29.07 1.14
N PHE A 689 -51.94 -27.90 1.76
CA PHE A 689 -50.65 -27.20 1.70
C PHE A 689 -49.53 -27.95 2.44
N ALA A 690 -49.84 -28.62 3.56
CA ALA A 690 -48.86 -29.44 4.28
C ALA A 690 -48.36 -30.62 3.41
N ILE A 691 -49.25 -31.28 2.68
CA ILE A 691 -48.90 -32.36 1.74
C ILE A 691 -48.16 -31.80 0.52
N PHE A 692 -48.67 -30.74 -0.11
CA PHE A 692 -48.08 -30.14 -1.31
C PHE A 692 -46.63 -29.69 -1.10
N CYS A 693 -46.31 -29.16 0.10
CA CYS A 693 -44.95 -28.77 0.48
C CYS A 693 -44.14 -29.87 1.20
N LEU A 694 -44.65 -31.10 1.29
CA LEU A 694 -43.98 -32.28 1.87
C LEU A 694 -43.62 -32.15 3.36
N HIS A 695 -44.35 -31.34 4.13
CA HIS A 695 -44.10 -31.12 5.56
C HIS A 695 -44.75 -32.22 6.42
N GLN A 696 -44.21 -33.45 6.38
CA GLN A 696 -44.80 -34.63 7.04
C GLN A 696 -45.17 -34.38 8.51
N ASP A 697 -44.28 -33.76 9.29
CA ASP A 697 -44.51 -33.38 10.69
C ASP A 697 -45.79 -32.53 10.93
N ILE A 698 -46.25 -31.80 9.91
CA ILE A 698 -47.46 -30.97 9.94
C ILE A 698 -48.67 -31.76 9.45
N VAL A 699 -48.51 -32.62 8.43
CA VAL A 699 -49.53 -33.58 8.01
C VAL A 699 -49.96 -34.46 9.19
N ASP A 700 -48.99 -34.98 9.96
CA ASP A 700 -49.23 -35.78 11.16
C ASP A 700 -49.95 -35.00 12.27
N LEU A 701 -49.61 -33.70 12.45
CA LEU A 701 -50.27 -32.83 13.44
C LEU A 701 -51.73 -32.51 13.06
N LEU A 702 -52.00 -32.21 11.78
CA LEU A 702 -53.34 -31.89 11.28
C LEU A 702 -54.24 -33.15 11.28
N ALA A 703 -53.71 -34.31 10.88
CA ALA A 703 -54.42 -35.58 10.99
C ALA A 703 -54.72 -35.94 12.47
N THR A 704 -53.80 -35.66 13.40
CA THR A 704 -54.04 -35.81 14.84
C THR A 704 -55.12 -34.84 15.36
N ALA A 705 -55.27 -33.68 14.72
CA ALA A 705 -56.29 -32.68 15.01
C ALA A 705 -57.64 -32.93 14.30
N GLN A 706 -57.81 -34.10 13.67
CA GLN A 706 -59.03 -34.53 12.96
C GLN A 706 -59.38 -33.72 11.69
N ALA A 707 -58.39 -33.10 11.03
CA ALA A 707 -58.59 -32.47 9.73
C ALA A 707 -59.17 -33.47 8.70
N ASP A 708 -60.19 -33.03 7.95
CA ASP A 708 -60.86 -33.86 6.96
C ASP A 708 -59.97 -34.07 5.73
N ILE A 709 -59.64 -35.34 5.49
CA ILE A 709 -58.77 -35.80 4.41
C ILE A 709 -59.53 -35.81 3.07
N ASP A 710 -60.86 -35.93 3.08
CA ASP A 710 -61.67 -36.00 1.87
C ASP A 710 -61.93 -34.62 1.25
N ILE A 711 -61.64 -33.52 1.97
CA ILE A 711 -61.62 -32.13 1.46
C ILE A 711 -60.57 -31.93 0.34
N LEU A 712 -59.62 -32.85 0.15
CA LEU A 712 -58.49 -32.70 -0.77
C LEU A 712 -58.81 -32.46 -2.26
N LEU A 713 -60.03 -32.77 -2.76
CA LEU A 713 -60.34 -32.67 -4.20
C LEU A 713 -61.81 -32.29 -4.53
N ASP A 714 -62.00 -31.10 -5.12
CA ASP A 714 -63.04 -30.89 -6.15
C ASP A 714 -62.69 -31.72 -7.41
N GLU A 715 -63.67 -32.20 -8.17
CA GLU A 715 -63.53 -33.30 -9.16
C GLU A 715 -62.65 -32.99 -10.40
N ARG A 716 -61.97 -31.84 -10.43
CA ARG A 716 -61.21 -31.34 -11.59
C ARG A 716 -59.74 -31.76 -11.65
N PHE A 717 -59.15 -32.31 -10.57
CA PHE A 717 -57.76 -32.79 -10.57
C PHE A 717 -57.66 -34.26 -10.15
N LYS A 718 -57.01 -35.08 -10.98
CA LYS A 718 -56.96 -36.54 -10.77
C LYS A 718 -55.84 -36.96 -9.83
N ILE A 719 -56.27 -37.61 -8.74
CA ILE A 719 -55.54 -38.54 -7.86
C ILE A 719 -54.20 -39.04 -8.42
N ILE A 720 -53.11 -38.82 -7.67
CA ILE A 720 -51.96 -39.72 -7.66
C ILE A 720 -51.89 -40.38 -6.28
N LYS A 721 -52.21 -41.68 -6.22
CA LYS A 721 -51.86 -42.52 -5.06
C LYS A 721 -50.37 -42.84 -5.12
N VAL A 722 -49.64 -42.68 -4.01
CA VAL A 722 -48.27 -43.15 -3.87
C VAL A 722 -48.17 -44.19 -2.74
N PRO A 723 -48.25 -45.49 -3.05
CA PRO A 723 -47.78 -46.55 -2.17
C PRO A 723 -46.25 -46.68 -2.26
N ASN A 724 -45.61 -46.99 -1.14
CA ASN A 724 -44.16 -47.23 -1.07
C ASN A 724 -43.66 -48.33 -2.03
N LEU A 725 -42.44 -48.19 -2.59
CA LEU A 725 -41.27 -49.05 -2.27
C LEU A 725 -40.05 -48.83 -3.21
N VAL A 726 -38.86 -48.82 -2.58
CA VAL A 726 -37.55 -49.32 -3.09
C VAL A 726 -36.79 -48.57 -4.21
N GLU A 727 -35.52 -48.28 -3.89
CA GLU A 727 -34.30 -48.11 -4.72
C GLU A 727 -34.41 -48.12 -6.28
N ARG A 728 -33.68 -47.25 -7.04
CA ARG A 728 -32.21 -47.07 -6.99
C ARG A 728 -31.68 -45.72 -7.51
N ARG A 729 -30.45 -45.44 -7.06
CA ARG A 729 -29.44 -44.41 -7.42
C ARG A 729 -29.40 -43.85 -8.85
N PHE A 730 -29.16 -42.53 -8.94
CA PHE A 730 -28.25 -41.76 -9.86
C PHE A 730 -28.30 -42.05 -11.39
N VAL A 731 -28.28 -41.06 -12.28
CA VAL A 731 -27.27 -39.97 -12.42
C VAL A 731 -27.90 -38.56 -12.53
N ASP A 732 -27.09 -37.54 -12.26
CA ASP A 732 -27.41 -36.09 -12.25
C ASP A 732 -27.45 -35.38 -13.63
N GLU A 733 -27.81 -34.09 -13.55
CA GLU A 733 -27.45 -32.94 -14.42
C GLU A 733 -28.32 -32.48 -15.62
N ALA A 734 -28.25 -31.15 -15.82
CA ALA A 734 -28.62 -30.33 -17.00
C ALA A 734 -30.10 -29.96 -17.29
N SER A 735 -30.56 -28.92 -16.58
CA SER A 735 -31.00 -27.59 -17.11
C SER A 735 -32.03 -27.44 -18.26
N LEU A 736 -33.01 -26.54 -18.03
CA LEU A 736 -33.59 -25.51 -18.94
C LEU A 736 -34.84 -24.92 -18.20
N ASN A 737 -34.73 -23.78 -17.51
CA ASN A 737 -34.82 -22.38 -17.99
C ASN A 737 -36.22 -21.93 -18.47
N ASP A 738 -36.84 -21.09 -17.63
CA ASP A 738 -37.51 -19.81 -17.92
C ASP A 738 -38.36 -19.65 -19.20
N ALA A 739 -39.66 -19.38 -19.04
CA ALA A 739 -40.47 -18.69 -20.04
C ALA A 739 -41.71 -17.97 -19.46
N ASP A 740 -41.63 -16.64 -19.36
CA ASP A 740 -42.69 -15.67 -19.64
C ASP A 740 -42.04 -14.27 -19.59
N GLY A 741 -42.05 -13.40 -20.60
CA GLY A 741 -42.52 -13.44 -22.00
C GLY A 741 -42.60 -11.99 -22.53
N LEU A 742 -42.52 -11.62 -23.81
CA LEU A 742 -42.26 -12.31 -25.09
C LEU A 742 -41.91 -11.22 -26.14
N SER A 743 -40.99 -11.47 -27.10
CA SER A 743 -41.13 -10.93 -28.48
C SER A 743 -40.09 -11.43 -29.51
N ASN A 744 -40.61 -12.02 -30.58
CA ASN A 744 -40.22 -11.88 -32.00
C ASN A 744 -38.79 -12.18 -32.52
N LEU A 745 -38.71 -13.36 -33.15
CA LEU A 745 -38.37 -13.56 -34.59
C LEU A 745 -36.91 -13.42 -35.10
N SER A 746 -36.36 -14.59 -35.47
CA SER A 746 -35.99 -15.00 -36.84
C SER A 746 -34.51 -15.10 -37.29
N ASN A 747 -34.23 -16.26 -37.91
CA ASN A 747 -33.36 -16.54 -39.07
C ASN A 747 -31.81 -16.36 -39.01
N ALA A 748 -31.15 -17.51 -38.80
CA ALA A 748 -30.30 -18.24 -39.78
C ALA A 748 -28.92 -17.73 -40.27
N SER A 749 -27.94 -18.65 -40.14
CA SER A 749 -26.86 -19.06 -41.08
C SER A 749 -25.75 -18.09 -41.55
N ASP A 750 -24.52 -18.43 -41.12
CA ASP A 750 -23.27 -18.66 -41.89
C ASP A 750 -22.49 -17.51 -42.61
N PHE A 751 -21.17 -17.78 -42.81
CA PHE A 751 -20.14 -17.04 -43.57
C PHE A 751 -19.62 -15.68 -42.98
N ASP A 752 -18.35 -15.25 -43.12
CA ASP A 752 -17.17 -15.81 -43.82
C ASP A 752 -15.79 -15.39 -43.18
N TYR A 753 -14.68 -15.78 -43.82
CA TYR A 753 -13.24 -15.53 -43.56
C TYR A 753 -12.75 -14.07 -43.37
N GLY A 754 -11.54 -13.90 -42.79
CA GLY A 754 -10.55 -12.95 -43.36
C GLY A 754 -9.45 -12.30 -42.47
N ALA A 755 -8.17 -12.67 -42.70
CA ALA A 755 -6.90 -11.97 -42.38
C ALA A 755 -6.57 -11.59 -40.90
N MET A 756 -5.35 -11.72 -40.34
CA MET A 756 -3.99 -11.26 -40.74
C MET A 756 -3.82 -9.73 -40.80
N SER A 757 -2.81 -9.11 -40.19
CA SER A 757 -1.69 -9.58 -39.31
C SER A 757 -1.23 -8.40 -38.40
N ASP A 758 -0.04 -8.26 -37.77
CA ASP A 758 1.30 -8.87 -37.89
C ASP A 758 2.20 -8.53 -36.66
N VAL A 759 3.50 -8.90 -36.72
CA VAL A 759 4.64 -8.53 -35.85
C VAL A 759 4.70 -9.15 -34.44
N GLU A 760 4.81 -10.48 -34.40
CA GLU A 760 5.69 -11.15 -33.43
C GLU A 760 7.13 -11.21 -33.98
N GLU A 761 8.09 -10.38 -33.51
CA GLU A 761 9.49 -10.55 -33.96
C GLU A 761 10.58 -10.27 -32.89
N THR A 762 10.51 -10.94 -31.74
CA THR A 762 11.75 -11.16 -30.94
C THR A 762 11.72 -12.44 -30.12
N VAL A 763 10.62 -12.70 -29.38
CA VAL A 763 10.59 -13.77 -28.35
C VAL A 763 10.51 -15.18 -28.95
N LEU A 764 9.86 -15.35 -30.12
CA LEU A 764 9.69 -16.65 -30.76
C LEU A 764 11.01 -17.29 -31.28
N LYS A 765 12.03 -16.47 -31.57
CA LYS A 765 13.24 -16.87 -32.32
C LYS A 765 14.23 -17.79 -31.57
N PHE A 766 13.98 -18.11 -30.28
CA PHE A 766 14.84 -19.03 -29.51
C PHE A 766 14.14 -20.32 -29.05
N VAL A 767 12.82 -20.31 -28.84
CA VAL A 767 12.09 -21.47 -28.27
C VAL A 767 11.75 -22.52 -29.35
N LEU A 768 11.50 -22.11 -30.60
CA LEU A 768 11.16 -23.01 -31.71
C LEU A 768 12.39 -23.67 -32.38
N ARG A 769 13.60 -23.50 -31.84
CA ARG A 769 14.84 -23.97 -32.48
C ARG A 769 15.36 -25.34 -32.01
N SER A 770 14.55 -26.09 -31.26
CA SER A 770 14.93 -27.38 -30.66
C SER A 770 13.93 -28.53 -30.86
N LYS A 771 12.86 -28.33 -31.67
CA LYS A 771 11.92 -29.41 -32.05
C LYS A 771 11.48 -29.31 -33.51
N ASN A 772 11.72 -30.40 -34.25
CA ASN A 772 11.28 -30.77 -35.60
C ASN A 772 12.26 -30.45 -36.74
N SER A 773 13.05 -31.46 -37.12
CA SER A 773 13.84 -31.51 -38.37
C SER A 773 13.99 -32.97 -38.85
N SER A 774 12.90 -33.52 -39.39
CA SER A 774 12.76 -34.85 -40.02
C SER A 774 11.34 -34.89 -40.60
N GLU A 775 11.05 -35.19 -41.87
CA GLU A 775 11.86 -35.62 -43.04
C GLU A 775 11.40 -34.70 -44.23
N SER A 776 11.89 -34.74 -45.48
CA SER A 776 12.72 -35.69 -46.25
C SER A 776 13.40 -34.96 -47.43
N GLU A 777 14.49 -35.55 -47.98
CA GLU A 777 14.99 -35.46 -49.38
C GLU A 777 15.14 -34.07 -50.06
N ASP A 778 16.27 -33.68 -50.66
CA ASP A 778 17.29 -34.50 -51.34
C ASP A 778 18.68 -33.82 -51.49
N SER A 779 19.68 -34.60 -51.91
CA SER A 779 21.02 -34.23 -52.46
C SER A 779 22.19 -33.69 -51.57
N GLU A 780 23.29 -34.46 -51.62
CA GLU A 780 24.74 -34.09 -51.61
C GLU A 780 25.49 -33.68 -50.30
N GLU A 781 25.93 -34.72 -49.58
CA GLU A 781 27.26 -34.97 -48.97
C GLU A 781 28.09 -33.83 -48.30
N MET A 782 28.30 -33.94 -46.97
CA MET A 782 29.62 -34.27 -46.37
C MET A 782 29.50 -34.54 -44.84
N ASP A 783 30.38 -35.39 -44.29
CA ASP A 783 30.32 -35.90 -42.91
C ASP A 783 30.79 -34.91 -41.81
N GLU A 784 30.21 -35.02 -40.59
CA GLU A 784 30.92 -35.01 -39.29
C GLU A 784 29.99 -35.52 -38.14
N PRO A 785 30.49 -35.84 -36.91
CA PRO A 785 29.93 -36.92 -36.09
C PRO A 785 28.79 -36.60 -35.08
N SER A 786 28.16 -37.68 -34.62
CA SER A 786 27.02 -37.74 -33.70
C SER A 786 27.28 -37.28 -32.26
N VAL A 787 26.29 -36.62 -31.64
CA VAL A 787 26.18 -36.34 -30.20
C VAL A 787 24.95 -37.05 -29.61
N GLU A 788 25.06 -37.59 -28.40
CA GLU A 788 24.03 -38.43 -27.76
C GLU A 788 22.82 -37.62 -27.23
N ASN A 789 21.63 -38.25 -27.26
CA ASN A 789 20.38 -37.67 -26.74
C ASN A 789 20.34 -37.68 -25.20
N ALA A 790 20.63 -36.54 -24.57
CA ALA A 790 20.47 -36.37 -23.12
C ALA A 790 18.97 -36.32 -22.71
N VAL A 791 18.57 -37.19 -21.78
CA VAL A 791 17.25 -37.18 -21.15
C VAL A 791 17.14 -35.94 -20.23
N PRO A 792 16.03 -35.19 -20.21
CA PRO A 792 15.87 -34.05 -19.30
C PRO A 792 15.93 -34.51 -17.83
N PRO A 793 16.66 -33.80 -16.95
CA PRO A 793 16.90 -34.22 -15.58
C PRO A 793 15.60 -34.24 -14.76
N SER A 794 15.51 -35.17 -13.82
CA SER A 794 14.31 -35.34 -12.99
C SER A 794 14.13 -34.19 -11.98
N ASP A 795 12.91 -33.93 -11.52
CA ASP A 795 12.63 -32.86 -10.53
C ASP A 795 13.40 -33.08 -9.20
N ALA A 796 13.74 -34.33 -8.85
CA ALA A 796 14.56 -34.67 -7.69
C ALA A 796 16.05 -34.38 -7.93
N GLU A 797 16.54 -34.63 -9.14
CA GLU A 797 17.91 -34.33 -9.56
C GLU A 797 18.13 -32.82 -9.70
N LEU A 798 17.18 -32.10 -10.30
CA LEU A 798 17.14 -30.63 -10.30
C LEU A 798 17.09 -30.06 -8.88
N SER A 799 16.39 -30.73 -7.95
CA SER A 799 16.37 -30.34 -6.53
C SER A 799 17.74 -30.52 -5.87
N LEU A 800 18.45 -31.62 -6.14
CA LEU A 800 19.82 -31.84 -5.67
C LEU A 800 20.82 -30.85 -6.27
N GLN A 801 20.73 -30.57 -7.57
CA GLN A 801 21.58 -29.58 -8.24
C GLN A 801 21.33 -28.17 -7.68
N LEU A 802 20.08 -27.76 -7.54
CA LEU A 802 19.71 -26.45 -6.95
C LEU A 802 20.14 -26.35 -5.48
N HIS A 803 19.95 -27.41 -4.69
CA HIS A 803 20.44 -27.49 -3.32
C HIS A 803 21.97 -27.33 -3.26
N ALA A 804 22.72 -27.99 -4.15
CA ALA A 804 24.17 -27.88 -4.21
C ALA A 804 24.62 -26.46 -4.58
N LYS A 805 24.04 -25.83 -5.62
CA LYS A 805 24.39 -24.47 -6.06
C LYS A 805 24.04 -23.39 -5.02
N LEU A 806 22.90 -23.52 -4.35
CA LEU A 806 22.54 -22.63 -3.24
C LEU A 806 23.44 -22.85 -2.01
N SER A 807 23.85 -24.09 -1.74
CA SER A 807 24.81 -24.41 -0.67
C SER A 807 26.22 -23.88 -0.96
N GLN A 808 26.68 -23.95 -2.22
CA GLN A 808 27.95 -23.34 -2.69
C GLN A 808 27.91 -21.81 -2.61
N SER A 809 26.77 -21.20 -2.93
CA SER A 809 26.49 -19.77 -2.68
C SER A 809 26.37 -19.44 -1.18
N GLY A 810 26.46 -20.44 -0.30
CA GLY A 810 26.44 -20.29 1.15
C GLY A 810 25.06 -20.02 1.76
N PHE A 811 23.96 -20.34 1.07
CA PHE A 811 22.63 -20.37 1.68
C PHE A 811 22.49 -21.62 2.58
N LEU A 812 23.21 -21.59 3.70
CA LEU A 812 23.30 -22.62 4.72
C LEU A 812 22.84 -22.05 6.07
N ASP A 813 22.24 -22.89 6.91
CA ASP A 813 21.83 -22.52 8.27
C ASP A 813 23.00 -22.01 9.13
N SER A 814 24.20 -22.56 8.95
CA SER A 814 25.44 -22.09 9.56
C SER A 814 25.79 -20.63 9.19
N ARG A 815 25.56 -20.21 7.94
CA ARG A 815 25.78 -18.82 7.51
C ARG A 815 24.68 -17.89 8.02
N ALA A 816 23.42 -18.35 8.05
CA ALA A 816 22.32 -17.63 8.67
C ALA A 816 22.54 -17.45 10.19
N ALA A 817 23.10 -18.45 10.87
CA ALA A 817 23.47 -18.38 12.28
C ALA A 817 24.61 -17.38 12.54
N LEU A 818 25.63 -17.34 11.68
CA LEU A 818 26.69 -16.32 11.72
C LEU A 818 26.10 -14.90 11.55
N GLN A 819 25.30 -14.70 10.51
CA GLN A 819 24.68 -13.41 10.20
C GLN A 819 23.76 -12.90 11.31
N THR A 820 22.95 -13.78 11.89
CA THR A 820 22.03 -13.43 12.99
C THR A 820 22.78 -13.13 14.29
N SER A 821 23.91 -13.81 14.51
CA SER A 821 24.86 -13.49 15.59
C SER A 821 25.51 -12.12 15.39
N VAL A 822 25.92 -11.78 14.16
CA VAL A 822 26.45 -10.45 13.81
C VAL A 822 25.40 -9.36 14.05
N ALA A 823 24.15 -9.57 13.66
CA ALA A 823 23.05 -8.64 13.92
C ALA A 823 22.79 -8.43 15.42
N ASP A 824 22.86 -9.49 16.24
CA ASP A 824 22.69 -9.39 17.70
C ASP A 824 23.92 -8.75 18.40
N VAL A 825 25.12 -8.88 17.83
CA VAL A 825 26.32 -8.11 18.25
C VAL A 825 26.18 -6.63 17.87
N LEU A 826 25.74 -6.32 16.66
CA LEU A 826 25.46 -4.95 16.21
C LEU A 826 24.42 -4.28 17.13
N GLN A 827 23.36 -4.99 17.51
CA GLN A 827 22.37 -4.49 18.47
C GLN A 827 22.99 -4.15 19.83
N LYS A 828 23.90 -4.99 20.35
CA LYS A 828 24.62 -4.70 21.61
C LYS A 828 25.54 -3.48 21.47
N ILE A 829 26.23 -3.32 20.34
CA ILE A 829 27.09 -2.17 20.04
C ILE A 829 26.27 -0.88 19.97
N LEU A 830 25.15 -0.90 19.24
CA LEU A 830 24.25 0.26 19.11
C LEU A 830 23.67 0.69 20.46
N ARG A 831 23.14 -0.25 21.26
CA ARG A 831 22.63 0.04 22.62
C ARG A 831 23.69 0.69 23.50
N LYS A 832 24.93 0.19 23.46
CA LYS A 832 26.06 0.72 24.25
C LYS A 832 26.54 2.10 23.75
N ARG A 833 26.63 2.31 22.43
CA ARG A 833 27.07 3.59 21.84
C ARG A 833 26.04 4.71 21.97
N LEU A 834 24.75 4.38 21.90
CA LEU A 834 23.64 5.35 21.94
C LEU A 834 22.97 5.43 23.33
N ASN A 835 23.55 4.76 24.34
CA ASN A 835 23.05 4.65 25.72
C ASN A 835 21.54 4.37 25.83
N ASN A 836 21.01 3.51 24.96
CA ASN A 836 19.57 3.32 24.80
C ASN A 836 19.22 1.85 24.58
N ASN A 837 18.66 1.21 25.61
CA ASN A 837 18.23 -0.19 25.57
C ASN A 837 16.98 -0.46 24.72
N GLY A 838 16.25 0.58 24.30
CA GLY A 838 15.08 0.50 23.41
C GLY A 838 15.41 0.31 21.92
N ILE A 839 16.69 0.21 21.54
CA ILE A 839 17.12 -0.01 20.16
C ILE A 839 17.15 -1.51 19.84
N TYR A 840 16.63 -1.89 18.68
CA TYR A 840 16.62 -3.25 18.16
C TYR A 840 17.11 -3.28 16.71
N VAL A 841 17.75 -4.39 16.33
CA VAL A 841 18.11 -4.67 14.93
C VAL A 841 17.12 -5.70 14.41
N VAL A 842 16.25 -5.27 13.51
CA VAL A 842 15.25 -6.10 12.83
C VAL A 842 15.45 -5.99 11.30
N GLY A 843 14.46 -6.33 10.48
CA GLY A 843 14.59 -6.29 9.02
C GLY A 843 15.39 -7.47 8.45
N SER A 844 15.48 -7.49 7.12
CA SER A 844 15.83 -8.69 6.36
C SER A 844 17.17 -9.32 6.74
N TYR A 845 18.21 -8.49 6.93
CA TYR A 845 19.54 -8.98 7.30
C TYR A 845 19.58 -9.57 8.72
N SER A 846 18.73 -9.09 9.64
CA SER A 846 18.68 -9.58 11.03
C SER A 846 18.08 -10.99 11.18
N GLU A 847 17.42 -11.47 10.12
CA GLU A 847 16.65 -12.71 10.05
C GLU A 847 17.47 -13.88 9.46
N GLY A 848 18.72 -13.63 9.03
CA GLY A 848 19.70 -14.65 8.61
C GLY A 848 19.59 -15.09 7.16
N TRP A 849 18.38 -15.14 6.60
CA TRP A 849 18.11 -15.46 5.20
C TRP A 849 17.84 -14.19 4.38
N GLY A 850 18.54 -13.10 4.73
CA GLY A 850 18.27 -11.74 4.26
C GLY A 850 18.89 -11.39 2.90
N ASN A 851 20.12 -11.81 2.69
CA ASN A 851 21.07 -11.21 1.75
C ASN A 851 20.67 -11.33 0.28
N ASN A 852 21.01 -10.29 -0.49
CA ASN A 852 21.04 -10.20 -1.94
C ASN A 852 19.94 -10.93 -2.72
N LEU A 853 19.03 -10.14 -3.31
CA LEU A 853 18.01 -10.59 -4.26
C LEU A 853 18.17 -9.95 -5.64
N LYS A 854 19.35 -9.38 -5.92
CA LYS A 854 19.78 -8.89 -7.23
C LYS A 854 20.46 -10.02 -8.01
N THR A 855 21.22 -10.86 -7.31
CA THR A 855 21.80 -12.12 -7.76
C THR A 855 21.66 -13.16 -6.64
N VAL A 856 21.38 -14.42 -6.96
CA VAL A 856 21.19 -15.49 -5.95
C VAL A 856 22.54 -16.08 -5.54
N ASP A 857 23.51 -15.22 -5.25
CA ASP A 857 24.93 -15.56 -5.05
C ASP A 857 25.36 -15.52 -3.56
N GLY A 858 24.46 -15.15 -2.66
CA GLY A 858 24.72 -15.10 -1.21
C GLY A 858 25.73 -14.04 -0.75
N ARG A 859 26.21 -13.15 -1.62
CA ARG A 859 26.89 -11.90 -1.22
C ARG A 859 25.89 -10.97 -0.52
N THR A 860 26.34 -9.89 0.13
CA THR A 860 25.42 -8.86 0.67
C THR A 860 25.37 -7.69 -0.31
N ASP A 861 24.19 -7.40 -0.86
CA ASP A 861 23.98 -6.31 -1.82
C ASP A 861 23.61 -5.00 -1.11
N ILE A 862 23.81 -3.87 -1.79
CA ILE A 862 23.49 -2.52 -1.32
C ILE A 862 22.00 -2.34 -0.94
N GLU A 863 21.08 -3.06 -1.61
CA GLU A 863 19.63 -3.15 -1.31
C GLU A 863 19.28 -4.14 -0.17
N SER A 864 20.24 -4.56 0.67
CA SER A 864 19.99 -5.52 1.76
C SER A 864 19.60 -4.80 3.06
N ASP A 865 18.32 -4.47 3.22
CA ASP A 865 17.84 -3.57 4.28
C ASP A 865 18.06 -4.10 5.72
N ILE A 866 18.57 -3.22 6.60
CA ILE A 866 18.59 -3.35 8.07
C ILE A 866 17.61 -2.36 8.71
N ASP A 867 16.63 -2.86 9.46
CA ASP A 867 15.74 -2.00 10.24
C ASP A 867 16.40 -1.68 11.60
N MET A 868 16.82 -0.43 11.80
CA MET A 868 17.20 0.07 13.13
C MET A 868 15.96 0.59 13.85
N MET A 869 15.23 -0.32 14.52
CA MET A 869 14.01 0.03 15.24
C MET A 869 14.31 0.67 16.61
N ARG A 870 13.61 1.76 16.93
CA ARG A 870 13.66 2.44 18.23
C ARG A 870 12.29 2.38 18.91
N LEU A 871 12.20 1.69 20.05
CA LEU A 871 11.06 1.81 20.97
C LEU A 871 11.13 3.16 21.71
N ILE A 872 10.11 3.99 21.53
CA ILE A 872 9.93 5.23 22.31
C ILE A 872 9.54 4.88 23.76
N ALA A 873 10.13 5.59 24.72
CA ALA A 873 9.76 5.50 26.13
C ALA A 873 8.54 6.37 26.46
N GLY A 874 7.70 5.93 27.40
CA GLY A 874 6.58 6.71 27.94
C GLY A 874 5.22 6.49 27.26
N LYS A 875 5.15 6.06 25.99
CA LYS A 875 3.87 5.75 25.31
C LYS A 875 3.61 4.24 25.27
N LEU A 876 2.57 3.81 26.00
CA LEU A 876 2.07 2.44 26.09
C LEU A 876 0.63 2.40 25.60
N TYR A 877 0.34 1.55 24.61
CA TYR A 877 -1.01 1.34 24.09
C TYR A 877 -1.66 0.11 24.72
N HIS A 878 -2.98 0.19 24.93
CA HIS A 878 -3.81 -0.79 25.60
C HIS A 878 -4.96 -1.23 24.66
N PRO A 879 -4.80 -2.34 23.92
CA PRO A 879 -5.79 -2.77 22.94
C PRO A 879 -7.07 -3.30 23.62
N ARG A 880 -8.22 -2.77 23.23
CA ARG A 880 -9.54 -3.09 23.80
C ARG A 880 -9.85 -4.58 23.68
N GLY A 881 -10.26 -5.20 24.79
CA GLY A 881 -10.52 -6.65 24.87
C GLY A 881 -9.29 -7.56 24.85
N VAL A 882 -8.07 -7.01 24.74
CA VAL A 882 -6.79 -7.75 24.73
C VAL A 882 -5.86 -7.32 25.87
N CYS A 883 -6.02 -6.08 26.36
CA CYS A 883 -5.33 -5.55 27.53
C CYS A 883 -5.68 -6.32 28.82
N LYS A 884 -4.64 -6.68 29.60
CA LYS A 884 -4.76 -7.33 30.93
C LYS A 884 -4.29 -6.42 32.08
N CYS A 885 -3.95 -5.16 31.81
CA CYS A 885 -3.52 -4.21 32.82
C CYS A 885 -4.73 -3.78 33.67
N GLY A 886 -4.58 -3.77 35.00
CA GLY A 886 -5.61 -3.25 35.91
C GLY A 886 -5.64 -1.73 35.95
N GLY A 887 -6.80 -1.16 36.32
CA GLY A 887 -7.02 0.27 36.47
C GLY A 887 -7.73 0.93 35.29
N ALA A 888 -8.06 2.22 35.45
CA ALA A 888 -8.79 3.02 34.46
C ALA A 888 -7.87 3.51 33.31
N VAL A 889 -7.34 2.59 32.52
CA VAL A 889 -6.49 2.90 31.36
C VAL A 889 -7.32 3.12 30.09
N VAL A 890 -6.95 4.12 29.28
CA VAL A 890 -7.64 4.43 28.01
C VAL A 890 -7.34 3.34 26.98
N GLN A 891 -8.36 2.55 26.61
CA GLN A 891 -8.22 1.43 25.69
C GLN A 891 -8.51 1.82 24.22
N GLN A 892 -7.49 1.69 23.37
CA GLN A 892 -7.59 1.90 21.92
C GLN A 892 -8.35 0.73 21.28
N GLU A 893 -9.15 1.01 20.26
CA GLU A 893 -9.80 -0.04 19.49
C GLU A 893 -8.78 -0.84 18.67
N PHE A 894 -8.91 -2.17 18.62
CA PHE A 894 -8.10 -3.07 17.81
C PHE A 894 -8.97 -3.75 16.75
N ARG A 895 -8.67 -3.53 15.47
CA ARG A 895 -9.35 -4.15 14.31
C ARG A 895 -8.31 -4.57 13.27
N ASN A 896 -8.48 -5.73 12.66
CA ASN A 896 -7.69 -6.21 11.50
C ASN A 896 -6.16 -6.03 11.62
N GLY A 897 -5.59 -6.34 12.79
CA GLY A 897 -4.14 -6.23 13.03
C GLY A 897 -3.61 -4.82 13.34
N HIS A 898 -4.48 -3.82 13.40
CA HIS A 898 -4.15 -2.42 13.68
C HIS A 898 -4.85 -1.94 14.96
N ILE A 899 -4.25 -0.96 15.65
CA ILE A 899 -4.95 -0.14 16.64
C ILE A 899 -5.42 1.16 15.99
N VAL A 900 -6.63 1.59 16.29
CA VAL A 900 -7.18 2.87 15.83
C VAL A 900 -6.65 3.98 16.74
N CYS A 901 -5.93 4.93 16.15
CA CYS A 901 -5.32 6.06 16.87
C CYS A 901 -5.10 7.22 15.88
N PRO A 902 -5.97 8.25 15.86
CA PRO A 902 -5.82 9.40 14.97
C PRO A 902 -4.66 10.31 15.40
N GLY A 903 -4.03 10.97 14.42
CA GLY A 903 -3.04 12.04 14.65
C GLY A 903 -1.57 11.61 14.55
N PHE A 904 -1.22 10.73 13.59
CA PHE A 904 0.18 10.29 13.37
C PHE A 904 0.61 10.47 11.91
N ALA A 905 1.91 10.66 11.67
CA ALA A 905 2.46 10.61 10.32
C ALA A 905 2.44 9.16 9.78
N SER A 906 2.18 9.00 8.48
CA SER A 906 1.94 7.72 7.81
C SER A 906 3.19 6.99 7.29
N ASN A 907 4.39 7.54 7.47
CA ASN A 907 5.63 6.89 7.04
C ASN A 907 6.18 5.97 8.15
N PRO A 908 6.43 4.67 7.88
CA PRO A 908 6.91 3.72 8.88
C PRO A 908 8.40 3.82 9.20
N SER A 909 9.20 4.34 8.27
CA SER A 909 10.65 4.41 8.36
C SER A 909 11.23 5.64 7.64
N GLU A 910 12.40 6.08 8.10
CA GLU A 910 13.29 6.98 7.36
C GLU A 910 14.44 6.14 6.78
N ALA A 911 14.46 5.98 5.44
CA ALA A 911 15.41 5.13 4.75
C ALA A 911 16.75 5.85 4.50
N SER A 912 17.87 5.21 4.89
CA SER A 912 19.23 5.65 4.58
C SER A 912 19.88 4.72 3.55
N TYR A 913 20.20 5.26 2.38
CA TYR A 913 20.86 4.51 1.30
C TYR A 913 22.16 3.82 1.77
N GLY A 914 22.33 2.57 1.31
CA GLY A 914 23.54 1.79 1.52
C GLY A 914 24.74 2.30 0.71
N SER A 915 25.84 1.57 0.78
CA SER A 915 27.00 1.67 -0.12
C SER A 915 27.66 0.30 -0.24
N ASN A 916 28.68 0.17 -1.10
CA ASN A 916 29.47 -1.08 -1.18
C ASN A 916 30.20 -1.44 0.13
N LEU A 917 30.18 -0.56 1.14
CA LEU A 917 30.77 -0.74 2.48
C LEU A 917 29.72 -0.85 3.60
N ARG A 918 28.42 -0.65 3.33
CA ARG A 918 27.34 -0.80 4.32
C ARG A 918 25.98 -1.14 3.66
N PRO A 919 25.18 -2.05 4.22
CA PRO A 919 23.77 -2.20 3.79
C PRO A 919 22.96 -0.91 3.97
N ALA A 920 21.82 -0.82 3.29
CA ALA A 920 20.80 0.19 3.57
C ALA A 920 20.27 0.07 5.01
N VAL A 921 19.89 1.20 5.61
CA VAL A 921 19.42 1.26 7.01
C VAL A 921 18.14 2.06 7.13
N ASP A 922 17.06 1.41 7.56
CA ASP A 922 15.77 2.03 7.81
C ASP A 922 15.59 2.36 9.29
N HIS A 923 15.36 3.63 9.61
CA HIS A 923 15.07 4.06 10.97
C HIS A 923 13.58 3.90 11.27
N VAL A 924 13.21 2.80 11.94
CA VAL A 924 11.81 2.47 12.27
C VAL A 924 11.43 3.01 13.65
N VAL A 925 10.39 3.84 13.70
CA VAL A 925 9.84 4.37 14.96
C VAL A 925 8.72 3.47 15.47
N ALA A 926 8.84 3.02 16.72
CA ALA A 926 7.90 2.09 17.33
C ALA A 926 7.50 2.52 18.76
N SER A 927 6.29 2.15 19.16
CA SER A 927 5.73 2.42 20.50
C SER A 927 5.26 1.13 21.16
N ARG A 928 5.30 1.03 22.50
CA ARG A 928 4.95 -0.20 23.20
C ARG A 928 3.45 -0.49 23.17
N LEU A 929 3.11 -1.78 23.11
CA LEU A 929 1.75 -2.32 23.27
C LEU A 929 1.74 -3.23 24.50
N CYS A 930 0.74 -3.15 25.37
CA CYS A 930 0.78 -3.84 26.67
C CYS A 930 0.68 -5.38 26.59
N SER A 931 0.15 -5.91 25.49
CA SER A 931 0.00 -7.34 25.26
C SER A 931 -0.21 -7.62 23.77
N TYR A 932 0.32 -8.75 23.29
CA TYR A 932 0.01 -9.25 21.95
C TYR A 932 -1.47 -9.68 21.88
N PRO A 933 -2.18 -9.39 20.75
CA PRO A 933 -3.41 -10.09 20.39
C PRO A 933 -3.19 -11.61 20.28
N ALA A 934 -4.27 -12.39 20.25
CA ALA A 934 -4.20 -13.85 20.21
C ALA A 934 -3.37 -14.37 19.02
N ILE A 935 -2.18 -14.90 19.29
CA ILE A 935 -1.20 -15.35 18.30
C ILE A 935 -1.62 -16.72 17.74
N ALA A 936 -2.00 -16.74 16.47
CA ALA A 936 -2.66 -17.87 15.82
C ALA A 936 -1.91 -19.22 15.89
N PRO A 937 -0.59 -19.35 15.64
CA PRO A 937 0.12 -20.63 15.74
C PRO A 937 0.25 -21.17 17.18
N LEU A 938 -0.14 -20.39 18.21
CA LEU A 938 -0.13 -20.79 19.62
C LEU A 938 -1.52 -21.12 20.18
N LEU A 939 -2.57 -21.04 19.35
CA LEU A 939 -3.92 -21.46 19.75
C LEU A 939 -3.98 -23.00 19.92
N PRO A 940 -4.69 -23.56 20.92
CA PRO A 940 -4.66 -25.00 21.20
C PRO A 940 -5.10 -25.90 20.02
N ASP A 941 -6.03 -25.43 19.19
CA ASP A 941 -6.52 -26.10 17.97
C ASP A 941 -5.51 -26.09 16.81
N ARG A 942 -4.58 -25.12 16.83
CA ARG A 942 -3.46 -24.99 15.88
C ARG A 942 -2.25 -25.78 16.38
N VAL A 943 -1.84 -25.61 17.63
CA VAL A 943 -0.69 -26.29 18.26
C VAL A 943 -0.80 -27.81 18.20
N SER A 944 -2.01 -28.36 18.33
CA SER A 944 -2.27 -29.81 18.24
C SER A 944 -2.17 -30.38 16.82
N LYS A 945 -2.20 -29.53 15.78
CA LYS A 945 -2.15 -29.92 14.35
C LYS A 945 -0.88 -29.49 13.63
N SER A 946 -0.20 -28.47 14.14
CA SER A 946 0.99 -27.85 13.55
C SER A 946 2.17 -28.82 13.45
N LYS A 947 2.88 -28.77 12.32
CA LYS A 947 4.17 -29.45 12.13
C LYS A 947 5.38 -28.64 12.63
N ILE A 948 5.18 -27.39 13.07
CA ILE A 948 6.27 -26.54 13.61
C ILE A 948 6.91 -27.26 14.81
N PRO A 949 8.25 -27.37 14.89
CA PRO A 949 8.92 -28.07 15.97
C PRO A 949 8.50 -27.55 17.37
N LYS A 950 8.15 -28.47 18.28
CA LYS A 950 7.73 -28.14 19.65
C LYS A 950 8.69 -27.20 20.41
N PRO A 951 10.04 -27.26 20.23
CA PRO A 951 10.94 -26.26 20.81
C PRO A 951 10.69 -24.83 20.29
N VAL A 952 10.42 -24.67 19.00
CA VAL A 952 10.18 -23.36 18.36
C VAL A 952 8.86 -22.76 18.84
N LEU A 953 7.79 -23.57 18.92
CA LEU A 953 6.52 -23.13 19.52
C LEU A 953 6.69 -22.71 20.99
N ARG A 954 7.54 -23.43 21.77
CA ARG A 954 7.87 -23.05 23.14
C ARG A 954 8.64 -21.72 23.20
N SER A 955 9.59 -21.47 22.30
CA SER A 955 10.32 -20.20 22.24
C SER A 955 9.42 -19.01 21.87
N LEU A 956 8.44 -19.21 20.97
CA LEU A 956 7.43 -18.18 20.67
C LEU A 956 6.55 -17.88 21.90
N GLN A 957 6.09 -18.91 22.62
CA GLN A 957 5.30 -18.75 23.85
C GLN A 957 6.10 -18.01 24.95
N GLN A 958 7.35 -18.44 25.19
CA GLN A 958 8.26 -17.79 26.15
C GLN A 958 8.54 -16.31 25.81
N HIS A 959 8.56 -15.92 24.54
CA HIS A 959 8.73 -14.52 24.13
C HIS A 959 7.51 -13.65 24.44
N ILE A 960 6.31 -14.24 24.44
CA ILE A 960 5.05 -13.55 24.78
C ILE A 960 4.90 -13.43 26.30
N ASP A 961 5.21 -14.49 27.05
CA ASP A 961 5.03 -14.56 28.50
C ASP A 961 6.05 -13.74 29.31
N ALA A 962 7.11 -13.22 28.68
CA ALA A 962 8.21 -12.47 29.31
C ALA A 962 7.82 -11.04 29.75
N PHE A 963 6.84 -10.93 30.66
CA PHE A 963 6.13 -9.70 31.05
C PHE A 963 6.98 -8.42 31.14
N ASP A 964 8.07 -8.43 31.91
CA ASP A 964 8.90 -7.23 32.15
C ASP A 964 9.80 -6.81 30.97
N THR A 965 9.96 -7.68 29.97
CA THR A 965 10.87 -7.47 28.82
C THR A 965 10.20 -7.63 27.45
N SER A 966 8.92 -8.00 27.41
CA SER A 966 8.18 -8.29 26.17
C SER A 966 8.20 -7.07 25.25
N PRO A 967 8.81 -7.16 24.05
CA PRO A 967 8.95 -6.04 23.15
C PRO A 967 7.74 -5.91 22.22
N CYS A 968 6.54 -6.17 22.73
CA CYS A 968 5.29 -6.02 21.98
C CYS A 968 5.09 -4.54 21.61
N HIS A 969 4.84 -4.26 20.33
CA HIS A 969 4.89 -2.91 19.80
C HIS A 969 3.98 -2.69 18.59
N VAL A 970 3.71 -1.41 18.32
CA VAL A 970 3.07 -0.91 17.11
C VAL A 970 4.04 -0.03 16.32
N VAL A 971 3.85 0.01 15.00
CA VAL A 971 4.64 0.82 14.05
C VAL A 971 3.73 1.73 13.22
N HIS A 972 4.32 2.77 12.63
CA HIS A 972 3.64 3.76 11.78
C HIS A 972 3.27 3.21 10.39
N ALA A 973 2.47 2.15 10.36
CA ALA A 973 1.84 1.62 9.15
C ALA A 973 0.33 1.50 9.37
N ALA A 974 -0.44 1.83 8.33
CA ALA A 974 -1.90 1.85 8.33
C ALA A 974 -2.47 1.10 7.11
N SER A 975 -3.76 0.81 7.12
CA SER A 975 -4.46 0.27 5.95
C SER A 975 -4.45 1.28 4.77
N PRO A 976 -4.54 0.83 3.51
CA PRO A 976 -4.70 1.73 2.36
C PRO A 976 -5.86 2.71 2.57
N GLY A 977 -5.61 4.00 2.33
CA GLY A 977 -6.59 5.07 2.57
C GLY A 977 -6.79 5.47 4.04
N ARG A 978 -6.04 4.90 5.01
CA ARG A 978 -6.17 5.20 6.46
C ARG A 978 -4.90 5.77 7.10
N GLY A 979 -4.03 6.38 6.29
CA GLY A 979 -2.80 7.02 6.75
C GLY A 979 -3.07 8.00 7.91
N GLY A 980 -2.38 7.79 9.04
CA GLY A 980 -2.51 8.65 10.22
C GLY A 980 -3.71 8.41 11.13
N HIS A 981 -4.57 7.43 10.81
CA HIS A 981 -5.69 7.00 11.67
C HIS A 981 -5.46 5.65 12.36
N GLU A 982 -4.46 4.88 11.93
CA GLU A 982 -4.17 3.52 12.40
C GLU A 982 -2.66 3.30 12.64
N LEU A 983 -2.32 2.43 13.60
CA LEU A 983 -0.96 1.92 13.81
C LEU A 983 -0.97 0.38 13.81
N ARG A 984 -0.14 -0.24 12.97
CA ARG A 984 -0.06 -1.71 12.81
C ARG A 984 0.61 -2.38 14.01
N VAL A 985 0.00 -3.43 14.56
CA VAL A 985 0.63 -4.32 15.55
C VAL A 985 1.71 -5.13 14.85
N SER A 986 2.94 -5.06 15.37
CA SER A 986 4.12 -5.61 14.70
C SER A 986 4.53 -6.98 15.26
N THR A 987 4.75 -7.93 14.35
CA THR A 987 5.17 -9.30 14.67
C THR A 987 6.62 -9.61 14.32
N SER A 988 7.43 -8.60 13.97
CA SER A 988 8.81 -8.81 13.47
C SER A 988 9.69 -9.64 14.40
N PHE A 989 9.48 -9.60 15.72
CA PHE A 989 10.21 -10.46 16.66
C PHE A 989 9.78 -11.93 16.62
N LEU A 990 8.49 -12.21 16.40
CA LEU A 990 7.95 -13.56 16.22
C LEU A 990 8.37 -14.13 14.85
N GLU A 991 8.35 -13.30 13.81
CA GLU A 991 8.90 -13.61 12.48
C GLU A 991 10.38 -13.95 12.55
N ARG A 992 11.19 -13.12 13.24
CA ARG A 992 12.62 -13.33 13.45
C ARG A 992 12.90 -14.63 14.22
N LEU A 993 12.04 -15.03 15.16
CA LEU A 993 12.16 -16.31 15.86
C LEU A 993 11.90 -17.51 14.94
N LEU A 994 10.92 -17.44 14.03
CA LEU A 994 10.71 -18.50 13.03
C LEU A 994 11.82 -18.55 11.97
N LEU A 995 12.21 -17.41 11.39
CA LEU A 995 13.22 -17.35 10.32
C LEU A 995 14.62 -17.78 10.82
N ARG A 996 14.95 -17.50 12.08
CA ARG A 996 16.17 -18.02 12.73
C ARG A 996 16.10 -19.50 13.14
N SER A 997 14.98 -20.18 12.91
CA SER A 997 14.80 -21.62 13.21
C SER A 997 14.72 -22.51 11.97
N LEU A 998 14.84 -21.94 10.76
CA LEU A 998 14.87 -22.72 9.51
C LEU A 998 16.15 -23.54 9.42
N ASN A 999 16.03 -24.80 9.01
CA ASN A 999 17.16 -25.59 8.52
C ASN A 999 17.57 -25.15 7.10
N THR A 1000 18.69 -25.69 6.60
CA THR A 1000 19.20 -25.37 5.25
C THR A 1000 18.17 -25.53 4.12
N VAL A 1001 17.41 -26.62 4.05
CA VAL A 1001 16.42 -26.84 2.97
C VAL A 1001 15.24 -25.85 3.07
N GLN A 1002 14.76 -25.59 4.30
CA GLN A 1002 13.70 -24.62 4.58
C GLN A 1002 14.12 -23.18 4.23
N GLY A 1003 15.37 -22.83 4.54
CA GLY A 1003 15.97 -21.54 4.20
C GLY A 1003 16.18 -21.35 2.70
N GLN A 1004 16.65 -22.38 2.00
CA GLN A 1004 16.82 -22.36 0.54
C GLN A 1004 15.48 -22.23 -0.20
N MET A 1005 14.43 -22.92 0.25
CA MET A 1005 13.06 -22.74 -0.27
C MET A 1005 12.57 -21.30 -0.06
N PHE A 1006 12.83 -20.70 1.11
CA PHE A 1006 12.52 -19.29 1.37
C PHE A 1006 13.28 -18.35 0.43
N ILE A 1007 14.59 -18.56 0.21
CA ILE A 1007 15.41 -17.75 -0.71
C ILE A 1007 14.88 -17.84 -2.15
N ALA A 1008 14.64 -19.05 -2.67
CA ALA A 1008 14.10 -19.25 -4.01
C ALA A 1008 12.76 -18.53 -4.20
N LEU A 1009 11.81 -18.72 -3.28
CA LEU A 1009 10.51 -18.06 -3.29
C LEU A 1009 10.63 -16.52 -3.18
N LYS A 1010 11.58 -16.01 -2.37
CA LYS A 1010 11.83 -14.57 -2.19
C LYS A 1010 12.38 -13.92 -3.45
N TYR A 1011 13.26 -14.61 -4.17
CA TYR A 1011 13.78 -14.15 -5.46
C TYR A 1011 12.70 -14.19 -6.56
N LEU A 1012 11.99 -15.31 -6.72
CA LEU A 1012 10.90 -15.44 -7.68
C LEU A 1012 9.85 -14.34 -7.51
N VAL A 1013 9.45 -14.06 -6.26
CA VAL A 1013 8.52 -12.96 -5.98
C VAL A 1013 9.13 -11.58 -6.30
N LYS A 1014 10.33 -11.22 -5.78
CA LYS A 1014 10.91 -9.87 -5.98
C LYS A 1014 11.32 -9.59 -7.44
N LYS A 1015 11.76 -10.60 -8.20
CA LYS A 1015 12.39 -10.40 -9.52
C LYS A 1015 11.62 -10.96 -10.73
N VAL A 1016 10.71 -11.92 -10.55
CA VAL A 1016 9.94 -12.50 -11.69
C VAL A 1016 8.47 -12.08 -11.64
N ILE A 1017 7.85 -12.12 -10.46
CA ILE A 1017 6.39 -11.92 -10.30
C ILE A 1017 6.02 -10.45 -10.07
N THR A 1018 6.86 -9.67 -9.36
CA THR A 1018 6.57 -8.28 -8.97
C THR A 1018 7.49 -7.23 -9.61
N HIS A 1019 8.25 -7.61 -10.64
CA HIS A 1019 9.07 -6.68 -11.43
C HIS A 1019 8.24 -5.99 -12.52
N GLU A 1020 8.59 -4.75 -12.87
CA GLU A 1020 7.85 -3.94 -13.86
C GLU A 1020 7.92 -4.54 -15.27
N SER A 1021 9.04 -5.19 -15.60
CA SER A 1021 9.26 -5.98 -16.83
C SER A 1021 8.94 -7.48 -16.67
N GLY A 1022 8.29 -7.87 -15.57
CA GLY A 1022 7.87 -9.25 -15.30
C GLY A 1022 6.35 -9.39 -15.35
N TYR A 1023 5.80 -10.43 -14.72
CA TYR A 1023 4.35 -10.68 -14.71
C TYR A 1023 3.51 -9.64 -13.95
N ASN A 1024 4.16 -8.71 -13.23
CA ASN A 1024 3.59 -7.55 -12.54
C ASN A 1024 2.24 -7.80 -11.83
N VAL A 1025 2.19 -8.87 -11.01
CA VAL A 1025 0.95 -9.30 -10.37
C VAL A 1025 0.53 -8.31 -9.28
N LYS A 1026 -0.44 -7.45 -9.61
CA LYS A 1026 -1.02 -6.45 -8.70
C LYS A 1026 -1.48 -7.12 -7.40
N GLY A 1027 -1.11 -6.53 -6.26
CA GLY A 1027 -1.41 -7.04 -4.91
C GLY A 1027 -0.36 -7.99 -4.33
N VAL A 1028 0.44 -8.71 -5.13
CA VAL A 1028 1.53 -9.55 -4.62
C VAL A 1028 2.72 -8.67 -4.21
N LYS A 1029 3.33 -8.96 -3.06
CA LYS A 1029 4.46 -8.21 -2.49
C LYS A 1029 5.49 -9.15 -1.81
N PRO A 1030 6.79 -8.80 -1.77
CA PRO A 1030 7.83 -9.67 -1.20
C PRO A 1030 7.64 -10.11 0.26
N TYR A 1031 6.89 -9.38 1.09
CA TYR A 1031 6.63 -9.80 2.47
C TYR A 1031 5.66 -11.01 2.58
N HIS A 1032 4.87 -11.31 1.53
CA HIS A 1032 4.00 -12.50 1.49
C HIS A 1032 4.80 -13.81 1.59
N VAL A 1033 6.04 -13.82 1.10
CA VAL A 1033 6.98 -14.95 1.13
C VAL A 1033 7.13 -15.51 2.55
N LYS A 1034 7.34 -14.64 3.56
CA LYS A 1034 7.41 -15.05 4.98
C LYS A 1034 6.16 -15.83 5.41
N THR A 1035 4.97 -15.33 5.06
CA THR A 1035 3.69 -15.95 5.42
C THR A 1035 3.51 -17.32 4.76
N ILE A 1036 3.96 -17.49 3.51
CA ILE A 1036 3.92 -18.79 2.82
C ILE A 1036 4.89 -19.77 3.50
N THR A 1037 6.14 -19.37 3.75
CA THR A 1037 7.13 -20.22 4.43
C THR A 1037 6.64 -20.67 5.81
N PHE A 1038 6.02 -19.79 6.61
CA PHE A 1038 5.47 -20.19 7.92
C PHE A 1038 4.26 -21.15 7.78
N ARG A 1039 3.44 -21.01 6.73
CA ARG A 1039 2.37 -21.97 6.41
C ARG A 1039 2.92 -23.33 5.96
N MET A 1040 4.05 -23.36 5.24
CA MET A 1040 4.75 -24.63 4.91
C MET A 1040 5.29 -25.30 6.18
N LEU A 1041 5.98 -24.57 7.07
CA LEU A 1041 6.42 -25.12 8.37
C LEU A 1041 5.27 -25.65 9.24
N GLU A 1042 4.07 -25.10 9.10
CA GLU A 1042 2.88 -25.53 9.83
C GLU A 1042 2.21 -26.78 9.24
N LYS A 1043 2.38 -27.05 7.93
CA LYS A 1043 1.71 -28.13 7.19
C LYS A 1043 2.61 -29.33 6.84
N THR A 1044 3.82 -29.06 6.35
CA THR A 1044 4.77 -30.02 5.77
C THR A 1044 5.46 -30.84 6.86
N SER A 1045 5.50 -32.17 6.72
CA SER A 1045 6.07 -33.07 7.73
C SER A 1045 7.61 -32.96 7.79
N PRO A 1046 8.24 -33.24 8.95
CA PRO A 1046 9.71 -33.24 9.07
C PRO A 1046 10.43 -34.10 8.02
N GLU A 1047 9.85 -35.25 7.66
CA GLU A 1047 10.37 -36.19 6.66
C GLU A 1047 10.44 -35.64 5.23
N GLU A 1048 9.66 -34.61 4.91
CA GLU A 1048 9.56 -34.03 3.56
C GLU A 1048 10.65 -32.99 3.30
N TRP A 1049 11.27 -32.43 4.35
CA TRP A 1049 12.29 -31.37 4.28
C TRP A 1049 13.69 -31.88 3.91
N ARG A 1050 13.80 -32.57 2.77
CA ARG A 1050 15.04 -33.17 2.25
C ARG A 1050 15.51 -32.45 0.96
N PRO A 1051 16.82 -32.44 0.65
CA PRO A 1051 17.36 -31.80 -0.56
C PRO A 1051 16.66 -32.20 -1.86
N GLU A 1052 16.30 -33.47 -2.01
CA GLU A 1052 15.65 -34.06 -3.19
C GLU A 1052 14.25 -33.51 -3.46
N ASN A 1053 13.64 -32.82 -2.48
CA ASN A 1053 12.30 -32.25 -2.58
C ASN A 1053 12.28 -30.73 -2.83
N LEU A 1054 13.44 -30.06 -2.93
CA LEU A 1054 13.53 -28.60 -2.92
C LEU A 1054 12.70 -27.89 -4.02
N VAL A 1055 12.69 -28.41 -5.25
CA VAL A 1055 11.87 -27.87 -6.35
C VAL A 1055 10.38 -28.12 -6.08
N ASN A 1056 10.00 -29.31 -5.61
CA ASN A 1056 8.63 -29.67 -5.26
C ASN A 1056 8.08 -28.80 -4.11
N LEU A 1057 8.84 -28.60 -3.04
CA LEU A 1057 8.50 -27.70 -1.93
C LEU A 1057 8.34 -26.24 -2.38
N THR A 1058 9.17 -25.80 -3.35
CA THR A 1058 9.04 -24.49 -3.99
C THR A 1058 7.78 -24.41 -4.87
N ARG A 1059 7.45 -25.47 -5.62
CA ARG A 1059 6.24 -25.60 -6.44
C ARG A 1059 4.97 -25.55 -5.58
N GLN A 1060 4.92 -26.28 -4.47
CA GLN A 1060 3.83 -26.23 -3.50
C GLN A 1060 3.67 -24.84 -2.84
N SER A 1061 4.80 -24.17 -2.53
CA SER A 1061 4.79 -22.80 -2.01
C SER A 1061 4.22 -21.80 -3.02
N MET A 1062 4.58 -21.96 -4.30
CA MET A 1062 4.05 -21.17 -5.41
C MET A 1062 2.56 -21.44 -5.67
N GLN A 1063 2.12 -22.71 -5.61
CA GLN A 1063 0.70 -23.07 -5.71
C GLN A 1063 -0.10 -22.41 -4.59
N MET A 1064 0.38 -22.47 -3.34
CA MET A 1064 -0.31 -21.82 -2.21
C MET A 1064 -0.42 -20.29 -2.37
N LEU A 1065 0.49 -19.65 -3.12
CA LEU A 1065 0.36 -18.25 -3.52
C LEU A 1065 -0.72 -18.08 -4.61
N ALA A 1066 -0.73 -18.92 -5.65
CA ALA A 1066 -1.73 -18.89 -6.71
C ALA A 1066 -3.16 -19.09 -6.17
N ASP A 1067 -3.38 -20.12 -5.33
CA ASP A 1067 -4.67 -20.39 -4.67
C ASP A 1067 -5.15 -19.19 -3.82
N SER A 1068 -4.21 -18.47 -3.19
CA SER A 1068 -4.48 -17.29 -2.37
C SER A 1068 -4.78 -16.05 -3.22
N VAL A 1069 -4.16 -15.91 -4.39
CA VAL A 1069 -4.54 -14.87 -5.38
C VAL A 1069 -5.94 -15.16 -5.90
N GLU A 1070 -6.22 -16.40 -6.32
CA GLU A 1070 -7.50 -16.82 -6.90
C GLU A 1070 -8.68 -16.60 -5.95
N SER A 1071 -8.55 -17.06 -4.70
CA SER A 1071 -9.55 -16.81 -3.64
C SER A 1071 -9.63 -15.34 -3.17
N SER A 1072 -8.75 -14.45 -3.65
CA SER A 1072 -8.80 -13.01 -3.39
C SER A 1072 -9.41 -12.19 -4.53
N CYS A 1073 -9.68 -12.80 -5.70
CA CYS A 1073 -10.23 -12.14 -6.90
C CYS A 1073 -11.77 -11.97 -6.85
N THR A 1074 -12.31 -11.47 -5.74
CA THR A 1074 -13.75 -11.20 -5.57
C THR A 1074 -14.08 -9.70 -5.67
N PRO A 1075 -15.33 -9.32 -6.04
CA PRO A 1075 -15.74 -7.91 -6.11
C PRO A 1075 -15.56 -7.15 -4.78
N ASP A 1076 -15.74 -7.84 -3.65
CA ASP A 1076 -15.71 -7.25 -2.31
C ASP A 1076 -14.30 -7.01 -1.74
N ASN A 1077 -13.23 -7.42 -2.44
CA ASN A 1077 -11.85 -7.25 -1.97
C ASN A 1077 -11.32 -5.82 -2.18
N ILE A 1078 -12.07 -4.83 -1.68
CA ILE A 1078 -11.80 -3.38 -1.75
C ILE A 1078 -10.46 -2.92 -1.12
N HIS A 1079 -9.73 -3.83 -0.49
CA HIS A 1079 -8.43 -3.58 0.14
C HIS A 1079 -7.27 -4.34 -0.52
N GLY A 1080 -7.53 -5.14 -1.55
CA GLY A 1080 -6.51 -5.88 -2.30
C GLY A 1080 -5.74 -6.91 -1.46
N GLN A 1081 -6.36 -7.49 -0.44
CA GLN A 1081 -5.69 -8.43 0.46
C GLN A 1081 -5.55 -9.82 -0.18
N VAL A 1082 -4.35 -10.13 -0.68
CA VAL A 1082 -4.01 -11.45 -1.26
C VAL A 1082 -3.82 -12.53 -0.19
N LEU A 1083 -3.28 -12.18 0.98
CA LEU A 1083 -2.94 -13.15 2.02
C LEU A 1083 -3.32 -12.67 3.43
N SER A 1084 -3.95 -13.57 4.19
CA SER A 1084 -4.21 -13.40 5.62
C SER A 1084 -2.94 -13.63 6.45
N HIS A 1085 -2.69 -12.72 7.39
CA HIS A 1085 -1.48 -12.65 8.20
C HIS A 1085 -1.27 -13.93 9.04
N PHE A 1086 -0.04 -14.47 9.10
CA PHE A 1086 0.22 -15.76 9.76
C PHE A 1086 -0.02 -15.73 11.28
N PHE A 1087 0.59 -14.77 11.99
CA PHE A 1087 0.48 -14.64 13.44
C PHE A 1087 -0.81 -13.98 13.94
N LEU A 1088 -1.23 -12.87 13.33
CA LEU A 1088 -2.40 -12.10 13.75
C LEU A 1088 -3.67 -12.61 13.04
N ARG A 1089 -4.60 -13.18 13.81
CA ARG A 1089 -5.92 -13.61 13.29
C ARG A 1089 -6.84 -12.39 13.15
N MET A 1090 -7.58 -12.30 12.03
CA MET A 1090 -8.71 -11.37 11.93
C MET A 1090 -9.73 -11.71 13.05
N PRO A 1091 -10.19 -10.74 13.85
CA PRO A 1091 -11.35 -10.97 14.70
C PRO A 1091 -12.58 -11.22 13.81
N ARG A 1092 -13.02 -12.47 13.69
CA ARG A 1092 -14.46 -12.71 13.55
C ARG A 1092 -15.10 -12.06 14.77
N TYR A 1093 -16.13 -11.24 14.58
CA TYR A 1093 -16.78 -10.46 15.64
C TYR A 1093 -16.91 -11.27 16.93
N ILE A 1094 -16.41 -10.73 18.05
CA ILE A 1094 -16.47 -11.41 19.36
C ILE A 1094 -17.87 -11.23 19.96
N SER A 1095 -18.87 -11.80 19.29
CA SER A 1095 -20.25 -11.94 19.77
C SER A 1095 -20.40 -13.13 20.74
N LYS A 1096 -19.43 -13.30 21.66
CA LYS A 1096 -19.49 -14.24 22.80
C LYS A 1096 -18.40 -13.98 23.85
N ALA A 1097 -18.66 -13.02 24.73
CA ALA A 1097 -17.95 -12.85 26.01
C ALA A 1097 -18.83 -12.34 27.17
N LEU A 1098 -20.16 -12.24 26.98
CA LEU A 1098 -21.14 -12.03 28.05
C LEU A 1098 -22.30 -13.03 27.89
N THR A 1099 -22.06 -14.28 28.29
CA THR A 1099 -23.11 -15.30 28.51
C THR A 1099 -22.56 -16.50 29.28
N THR A 1100 -22.69 -16.48 30.61
CA THR A 1100 -22.39 -17.63 31.46
C THR A 1100 -23.63 -18.52 31.62
N LYS A 1101 -23.78 -19.52 30.72
CA LYS A 1101 -24.82 -20.57 30.74
C LYS A 1101 -26.26 -20.04 30.47
N ASN A 1102 -27.19 -20.80 29.91
CA ASN A 1102 -27.19 -22.21 29.45
C ASN A 1102 -27.91 -22.32 28.08
N PRO A 1103 -27.95 -23.50 27.41
CA PRO A 1103 -28.07 -23.57 25.94
C PRO A 1103 -29.42 -24.09 25.38
N GLN A 1104 -29.70 -23.76 24.12
CA GLN A 1104 -29.83 -24.77 23.06
C GLN A 1104 -29.61 -24.22 21.63
N SER A 1105 -29.54 -25.14 20.67
CA SER A 1105 -29.36 -25.00 19.20
C SER A 1105 -30.00 -23.75 18.57
N SER A 1106 -29.32 -22.89 17.78
CA SER A 1106 -28.50 -23.09 16.57
C SER A 1106 -29.28 -23.25 15.26
N ARG A 1107 -29.44 -22.15 14.50
CA ARG A 1107 -29.47 -22.07 13.02
C ARG A 1107 -29.61 -20.60 12.58
N HIS A 1108 -28.49 -19.90 12.40
CA HIS A 1108 -27.94 -19.50 11.10
C HIS A 1108 -26.52 -18.96 11.30
#